data_AF-A0A8B6H686-F1
#
_entry.id   AF-A0A8B6H686-F1
#
_cell.length_a   1.000
_cell.length_b   1.000
_cell.length_c   1.000
_cell.angle_alpha   90.00
_cell.angle_beta   90.00
_cell.angle_gamma   90.00
#
_symmetry.space_group_name_H-M   'P 1'
#
loop_
_entity.id
_entity.type
_entity.pdbx_description
1 polymer ?
#
loop_
_entity_poly.entity_id
_entity_poly.type
_entity_poly.pdbx_seq_one_letter_code
_entity_poly.pdbx_strand_id
1 'polypeptide(L)'
;MEVEVGGPDTTDKNDTLIKPSAVKATGQFIKFQTANENVKPTENETSVTDRSETDEKSENSTPKYPEGKLCGWLIITARGLIKTNRQRWCVYGDKTCKLYYYRSQNDIVPLGEIDISRATFHFEPTVDKPGAFQIRSDNREHVLDASNRHTMMYWLQELQKRRRIYNSNQSSKLTRPVKQGRGHDVVKCIKDVSVLNRACKQNPTLYALAVCARSNNLSTKHAAYGVLNDVCRIPTHLFQFIKYCEEMSGHESGWGRSHRKAISQWYKQFGQVDPHGRKNPLKLAYLVTKFRRRFKWSHKDVIRLAHVRSRNKAIRMTLQYALGKTVEDADSTMSTEASEVRDFLIAVHNAKHCSLEKDEEKLCEYIVLHQLSWEHVPNLFLKYSVKVWETLFRLMPMTAMIRNLGKMTSLDGKPGADFWVSLVEARLLDDLQLASARIHPLTLLIAMKHYEQGAQRNKKISWDPNPRIIEALKNAFIRNTKVTQPQGRKYLMAISVGENMQKPICGSTITAGEAAAAMVYSTIQTEDVEVILFTNKIEEAVTANINRGEDLQSIVKKIYQIQPETKSNYTKQDLSIPFKWAAEGRKKFDAIMVFTDSITSCGFIHPAEALKQYTQYMAIPDYRFVVVAMTSDKYSVAAPDSVHNLDVVGFDTLTPGLIMEFVENSQQRHIVNNDITLHAEEDLFIDIH
;
A
#
# COMPACT_ATOMS: atom_id res chain seq x y z
N MET A 1 -1.92 -11.75 -4.16
CA MET A 1 -3.14 -11.79 -3.33
C MET A 1 -3.44 -13.25 -3.08
N GLU A 2 -2.71 -13.89 -2.17
CA GLU A 2 -3.09 -15.21 -1.66
C GLU A 2 -3.00 -15.14 -0.15
N VAL A 3 -4.17 -15.02 0.49
CA VAL A 3 -4.39 -15.77 1.71
C VAL A 3 -4.38 -17.23 1.28
N GLU A 4 -3.71 -18.08 2.05
CA GLU A 4 -3.67 -19.52 1.87
C GLU A 4 -4.98 -20.05 1.28
N VAL A 5 -4.85 -20.92 0.27
CA VAL A 5 -5.95 -21.73 -0.24
C VAL A 5 -6.44 -22.60 0.91
N GLY A 6 -7.35 -22.04 1.70
CA GLY A 6 -8.13 -22.78 2.66
C GLY A 6 -9.02 -23.72 1.86
N GLY A 7 -8.61 -24.99 1.78
CA GLY A 7 -9.58 -26.05 1.58
C GLY A 7 -10.64 -26.00 2.70
N PRO A 8 -11.82 -26.58 2.51
CA PRO A 8 -12.73 -26.87 3.61
C PRO A 8 -11.96 -27.61 4.71
N ASP A 9 -12.04 -27.04 5.92
CA ASP A 9 -11.36 -27.45 7.14
C ASP A 9 -11.52 -28.96 7.36
N THR A 10 -10.45 -29.72 7.16
CA THR A 10 -10.29 -31.09 7.67
C THR A 10 -9.33 -31.06 8.85
N THR A 11 -9.78 -30.63 10.03
CA THR A 11 -9.12 -30.93 11.31
C THR A 11 -10.17 -31.04 12.42
N ASP A 12 -10.93 -32.12 12.39
CA ASP A 12 -11.46 -32.72 13.61
C ASP A 12 -10.47 -33.82 14.04
N LYS A 13 -10.21 -33.90 15.35
CA LYS A 13 -9.43 -34.91 16.11
C LYS A 13 -7.92 -34.66 16.28
N ASN A 14 -7.55 -34.03 17.40
CA ASN A 14 -6.99 -34.73 18.58
C ASN A 14 -6.52 -33.70 19.62
N ASP A 15 -7.24 -33.64 20.73
CA ASP A 15 -6.84 -32.99 21.97
C ASP A 15 -5.72 -33.80 22.64
N THR A 16 -4.56 -33.17 22.87
CA THR A 16 -3.67 -33.52 23.98
C THR A 16 -3.02 -32.25 24.54
N LEU A 17 -3.42 -31.96 25.78
CA LEU A 17 -2.89 -30.90 26.65
C LEU A 17 -1.39 -31.11 26.92
N ILE A 18 -0.56 -30.14 26.53
CA ILE A 18 0.82 -30.01 27.04
C ILE A 18 0.96 -28.63 27.68
N LYS A 19 1.11 -28.62 29.01
CA LYS A 19 1.40 -27.44 29.84
C LYS A 19 2.84 -26.94 29.57
N PRO A 20 3.10 -25.63 29.43
CA PRO A 20 4.46 -25.12 29.41
C PRO A 20 4.97 -24.80 30.83
N SER A 21 6.11 -25.41 31.17
CA SER A 21 6.90 -25.14 32.36
C SER A 21 7.47 -23.72 32.36
N ALA A 22 7.41 -23.09 33.53
CA ALA A 22 7.96 -21.77 33.81
C ALA A 22 9.49 -21.80 33.90
N VAL A 23 10.15 -20.92 33.15
CA VAL A 23 11.55 -20.54 33.39
C VAL A 23 11.56 -19.09 33.87
N LYS A 24 12.00 -18.89 35.12
CA LYS A 24 12.16 -17.59 35.78
C LYS A 24 13.35 -16.85 35.16
N ALA A 25 13.14 -15.61 34.70
CA ALA A 25 14.19 -14.64 34.47
C ALA A 25 14.09 -13.55 35.54
N THR A 26 15.08 -13.50 36.42
CA THR A 26 15.29 -12.46 37.44
C THR A 26 16.00 -11.26 36.84
N GLY A 27 15.41 -10.07 36.97
CA GLY A 27 16.05 -8.79 36.66
C GLY A 27 15.32 -7.66 37.36
N GLN A 28 15.92 -7.11 38.41
CA GLN A 28 15.39 -6.08 39.30
C GLN A 28 15.14 -4.75 38.57
N PHE A 29 13.96 -4.16 38.80
CA PHE A 29 13.65 -2.77 38.47
C PHE A 29 13.83 -1.90 39.73
N ILE A 30 14.69 -0.89 39.66
CA ILE A 30 14.78 0.18 40.66
C ILE A 30 13.93 1.36 40.17
N LYS A 31 12.92 1.72 40.97
CA LYS A 31 12.12 2.95 40.86
C LYS A 31 12.91 4.14 41.40
N PHE A 32 12.76 5.31 40.80
CA PHE A 32 12.91 6.58 41.53
C PHE A 32 11.76 7.54 41.23
N GLN A 33 11.29 8.14 42.33
CA GLN A 33 10.14 9.03 42.46
C GLN A 33 10.44 10.43 41.94
N THR A 34 9.41 11.06 41.39
CA THR A 34 9.31 12.49 41.10
C THR A 34 9.03 13.29 42.37
N ALA A 35 9.80 14.34 42.64
CA ALA A 35 9.43 15.42 43.54
C ALA A 35 9.38 16.73 42.75
N ASN A 36 8.20 17.36 42.78
CA ASN A 36 7.96 18.76 42.39
C ASN A 36 8.51 19.67 43.47
N GLU A 37 9.07 20.82 43.11
CA GLU A 37 8.86 22.07 43.86
C GLU A 37 9.15 23.30 42.98
N ASN A 38 8.26 24.29 43.12
CA ASN A 38 8.19 25.57 42.40
C ASN A 38 9.15 26.60 43.01
N VAL A 39 9.84 27.41 42.19
CA VAL A 39 10.11 28.83 42.51
C VAL A 39 10.24 29.65 41.20
N LYS A 40 9.60 30.83 41.17
CA LYS A 40 9.56 31.87 40.12
C LYS A 40 10.75 32.86 40.22
N PRO A 41 10.99 33.71 39.19
CA PRO A 41 12.22 34.49 39.05
C PRO A 41 12.11 35.91 39.65
N THR A 42 13.26 36.50 39.98
CA THR A 42 13.40 37.94 40.25
C THR A 42 14.54 38.52 39.41
N GLU A 43 14.21 39.61 38.72
CA GLU A 43 15.08 40.53 38.00
C GLU A 43 16.04 41.25 38.95
N ASN A 44 17.21 41.65 38.44
CA ASN A 44 17.76 42.99 38.71
C ASN A 44 18.92 43.29 37.75
N GLU A 45 18.75 44.42 37.05
CA GLU A 45 19.78 45.16 36.35
C GLU A 45 20.82 45.71 37.34
N THR A 46 22.07 45.88 36.89
CA THR A 46 22.86 47.09 37.17
C THR A 46 24.15 47.10 36.33
N SER A 47 24.33 48.24 35.67
CA SER A 47 25.46 48.68 34.85
C SER A 47 26.62 49.17 35.71
N VAL A 48 27.88 48.88 35.31
CA VAL A 48 29.03 49.78 35.55
C VAL A 48 30.03 49.65 34.40
N THR A 49 30.49 50.82 33.99
CA THR A 49 31.35 51.23 32.88
C THR A 49 32.86 51.03 33.11
N ASP A 50 33.53 50.60 32.05
CA ASP A 50 34.72 51.23 31.42
C ASP A 50 36.12 51.09 32.03
N ARG A 51 37.03 50.47 31.25
CA ARG A 51 38.41 50.93 30.99
C ARG A 51 39.04 50.17 29.82
N SER A 52 39.44 50.96 28.83
CA SER A 52 40.16 50.62 27.61
C SER A 52 41.61 50.18 27.85
N GLU A 53 42.06 49.17 27.11
CA GLU A 53 43.42 49.11 26.57
C GLU A 53 43.42 48.34 25.24
N THR A 54 44.03 48.98 24.25
CA THR A 54 44.07 48.63 22.82
C THR A 54 45.04 47.48 22.55
N ASP A 55 44.63 46.52 21.72
CA ASP A 55 45.53 45.81 20.81
C ASP A 55 44.75 45.28 19.60
N GLU A 56 44.99 45.90 18.44
CA GLU A 56 44.48 45.46 17.13
C GLU A 56 45.17 44.16 16.70
N LYS A 57 44.42 43.06 16.59
CA LYS A 57 44.72 41.97 15.64
C LYS A 57 43.44 41.40 15.00
N SER A 58 43.26 41.81 13.74
CA SER A 58 42.57 41.14 12.63
C SER A 58 41.37 40.23 12.94
N GLU A 59 40.22 40.69 12.47
CA GLU A 59 38.99 39.93 12.25
C GLU A 59 39.23 38.52 11.69
N ASN A 60 38.64 37.52 12.34
CA ASN A 60 38.23 36.28 11.70
C ASN A 60 36.78 36.02 12.10
N SER A 61 35.86 36.46 11.24
CA SER A 61 34.42 36.25 11.38
C SER A 61 34.10 34.75 11.38
N THR A 62 33.77 34.19 12.54
CA THR A 62 33.16 32.86 12.65
C THR A 62 31.79 32.88 11.94
N PRO A 63 31.52 32.00 10.97
CA PRO A 63 30.19 31.90 10.38
C PRO A 63 29.19 31.41 11.44
N LYS A 64 28.23 32.27 11.79
CA LYS A 64 27.12 31.95 12.71
C LYS A 64 26.16 30.97 12.03
N TYR A 65 26.09 29.75 12.55
CA TYR A 65 25.02 28.81 12.22
C TYR A 65 23.78 29.08 13.08
N PRO A 66 22.57 28.86 12.57
CA PRO A 66 21.34 29.10 13.32
C PRO A 66 21.29 28.23 14.58
N GLU A 67 20.98 28.86 15.71
CA GLU A 67 20.77 28.19 17.00
C GLU A 67 19.79 27.02 16.85
N GLY A 68 20.16 25.82 17.35
CA GLY A 68 19.27 24.65 17.42
C GLY A 68 19.70 23.39 16.66
N LYS A 69 20.74 23.44 15.82
CA LYS A 69 21.29 22.23 15.15
C LYS A 69 22.26 21.46 16.07
N LEU A 70 22.12 20.14 16.14
CA LEU A 70 23.10 19.28 16.83
C LEU A 70 24.34 19.09 15.95
N CYS A 71 25.42 19.75 16.33
CA CYS A 71 26.71 19.65 15.67
C CYS A 71 27.88 19.71 16.68
N GLY A 72 29.07 19.29 16.25
CA GLY A 72 30.27 19.33 17.06
C GLY A 72 31.38 18.42 16.55
N TRP A 73 32.59 18.57 17.10
CA TRP A 73 33.73 17.73 16.78
C TRP A 73 33.67 16.37 17.49
N LEU A 74 33.83 15.30 16.73
CA LEU A 74 34.02 13.93 17.23
C LEU A 74 35.21 13.27 16.54
N ILE A 75 35.91 12.39 17.25
CA ILE A 75 36.92 11.53 16.64
C ILE A 75 36.21 10.28 16.12
N ILE A 76 36.34 10.00 14.83
CA ILE A 76 35.78 8.79 14.21
C ILE A 76 36.90 7.82 13.90
N THR A 77 36.77 6.57 14.33
CA THR A 77 37.71 5.50 13.97
C THR A 77 37.27 4.87 12.64
N ALA A 78 38.06 5.09 11.59
CA ALA A 78 37.84 4.44 10.30
C ALA A 78 38.40 3.00 10.32
N ARG A 79 37.61 2.01 9.87
CA ARG A 79 38.08 0.63 9.68
C ARG A 79 38.65 0.46 8.26
N GLY A 80 39.98 0.35 8.17
CA GLY A 80 40.74 -0.12 7.00
C GLY A 80 41.84 -1.07 7.47
N LEU A 81 42.83 -1.40 6.62
CA LEU A 81 43.98 -2.25 6.99
C LEU A 81 44.77 -1.71 8.21
N ILE A 82 44.62 -0.41 8.53
CA ILE A 82 45.12 0.24 9.74
C ILE A 82 43.97 1.04 10.38
N LYS A 83 43.75 0.89 11.69
CA LYS A 83 42.79 1.72 12.45
C LYS A 83 43.34 3.13 12.56
N THR A 84 42.69 4.10 11.92
CA THR A 84 43.06 5.52 12.04
C THR A 84 41.95 6.30 12.74
N ASN A 85 42.33 7.02 13.80
CA ASN A 85 41.44 7.94 14.50
C ASN A 85 41.56 9.30 13.83
N ARG A 86 40.43 9.87 13.41
CA ARG A 86 40.41 11.16 12.73
C ARG A 86 39.34 12.05 13.32
N GLN A 87 39.72 13.27 13.69
CA GLN A 87 38.77 14.29 14.13
C GLN A 87 37.93 14.76 12.94
N ARG A 88 36.61 14.81 13.13
CA ARG A 88 35.60 15.13 12.11
C ARG A 88 34.54 16.04 12.69
N TRP A 89 34.08 16.97 11.87
CA TRP A 89 32.96 17.83 12.24
C TRP A 89 31.67 17.06 11.96
N CYS A 90 30.87 16.79 12.99
CA CYS A 90 29.65 16.02 12.89
C CYS A 90 28.42 16.94 12.95
N VAL A 91 27.43 16.67 12.10
CA VAL A 91 26.18 17.41 12.03
C VAL A 91 25.00 16.44 11.89
N TYR A 92 24.02 16.54 12.78
CA TYR A 92 22.80 15.75 12.69
C TYR A 92 21.77 16.40 11.76
N GLY A 93 21.20 15.61 10.85
CA GLY A 93 20.13 16.04 9.97
C GLY A 93 18.75 15.71 10.53
N ASP A 94 18.03 16.70 11.05
CA ASP A 94 16.69 16.50 11.64
C ASP A 94 15.66 15.89 10.66
N LYS A 95 15.76 16.23 9.36
CA LYS A 95 14.87 15.70 8.31
C LYS A 95 15.26 14.30 7.82
N THR A 96 16.52 13.91 7.95
CA THR A 96 17.04 12.65 7.41
C THR A 96 17.27 11.59 8.49
N CYS A 97 17.36 12.00 9.76
CA CYS A 97 17.79 11.18 10.88
C CYS A 97 19.15 10.51 10.66
N LYS A 98 20.05 11.23 9.98
CA LYS A 98 21.42 10.81 9.73
C LYS A 98 22.40 11.73 10.45
N LEU A 99 23.51 11.16 10.91
CA LEU A 99 24.65 11.91 11.40
C LEU A 99 25.69 11.99 10.27
N TYR A 100 25.88 13.18 9.73
CA TYR A 100 26.88 13.47 8.70
C TYR A 100 28.20 13.86 9.34
N TYR A 101 29.32 13.49 8.73
CA TYR A 101 30.63 13.92 9.19
C TYR A 101 31.51 14.46 8.06
N TYR A 102 32.21 15.56 8.35
CA TYR A 102 32.96 16.38 7.41
C TYR A 102 34.44 16.49 7.81
N ARG A 103 35.32 16.89 6.88
CA ARG A 103 36.73 17.13 7.21
C ARG A 103 36.86 18.44 7.99
N SER A 104 36.15 19.48 7.58
CA SER A 104 36.09 20.79 8.21
C SER A 104 34.65 21.28 8.41
N GLN A 105 34.46 22.32 9.21
CA GLN A 105 33.15 22.95 9.45
C GLN A 105 32.58 23.64 8.19
N ASN A 106 33.45 24.09 7.27
CA ASN A 106 33.06 24.82 6.07
C ASN A 106 32.79 23.89 4.86
N ASP A 107 32.99 22.58 5.01
CA ASP A 107 32.77 21.64 3.93
C ASP A 107 31.27 21.44 3.69
N ILE A 108 30.89 21.44 2.42
CA ILE A 108 29.49 21.26 2.00
C ILE A 108 29.19 19.78 1.71
N VAL A 109 30.23 18.98 1.40
CA VAL A 109 30.11 17.55 1.07
C VAL A 109 30.55 16.69 2.26
N PRO A 110 29.67 15.81 2.79
CA PRO A 110 30.04 14.92 3.87
C PRO A 110 30.98 13.81 3.39
N LEU A 111 31.96 13.45 4.23
CA LEU A 111 32.83 12.28 4.00
C LEU A 111 32.09 10.96 4.22
N GLY A 112 30.98 11.00 4.94
CA GLY A 112 30.07 9.88 5.12
C GLY A 112 28.92 10.22 6.04
N GLU A 113 28.07 9.23 6.24
CA GLU A 113 26.84 9.35 7.02
C GLU A 113 26.64 8.08 7.87
N ILE A 114 26.00 8.26 9.02
CA ILE A 114 25.56 7.18 9.90
C ILE A 114 24.04 7.30 10.03
N ASP A 115 23.29 6.26 9.62
CA ASP A 115 21.85 6.23 9.82
C ASP A 115 21.55 6.05 11.31
N ILE A 116 20.79 6.99 11.90
CA ILE A 116 20.45 6.96 13.33
C ILE A 116 19.07 6.35 13.55
N SER A 117 18.23 6.25 12.51
CA SER A 117 16.81 5.86 12.62
C SER A 117 16.60 4.48 13.27
N ARG A 118 17.52 3.55 12.99
CA ARG A 118 17.54 2.16 13.50
C ARG A 118 18.80 1.84 14.31
N ALA A 119 19.64 2.84 14.59
CA ALA A 119 20.91 2.61 15.25
C ALA A 119 20.74 2.11 16.69
N THR A 120 21.69 1.32 17.18
CA THR A 120 21.86 1.02 18.62
C THR A 120 23.12 1.72 19.13
N PHE A 121 23.05 2.25 20.35
CA PHE A 121 24.14 2.98 20.98
C PHE A 121 24.72 2.16 22.11
N HIS A 122 26.04 1.97 22.12
CA HIS A 122 26.77 1.29 23.19
C HIS A 122 27.88 2.21 23.68
N PHE A 123 28.19 2.21 24.96
CA PHE A 123 29.34 2.93 25.49
C PHE A 123 29.90 2.18 26.69
N GLU A 124 31.21 2.03 26.73
CA GLU A 124 31.95 1.41 27.84
C GLU A 124 33.15 2.31 28.12
N PRO A 125 32.98 3.34 28.98
CA PRO A 125 34.00 4.35 29.20
C PRO A 125 35.14 3.73 30.00
N THR A 126 36.36 3.77 29.44
CA THR A 126 37.60 3.38 30.15
C THR A 126 38.32 4.63 30.65
N VAL A 127 39.25 4.47 31.60
CA VAL A 127 40.09 5.58 32.10
C VAL A 127 40.84 6.26 30.95
N ASP A 128 41.28 5.49 29.96
CA ASP A 128 42.04 6.00 28.81
C ASP A 128 41.17 6.63 27.71
N LYS A 129 39.86 6.34 27.69
CA LYS A 129 38.90 6.86 26.69
C LYS A 129 37.56 7.20 27.32
N PRO A 130 37.51 8.29 28.11
CA PRO A 130 36.31 8.64 28.88
C PRO A 130 35.13 9.11 28.02
N GLY A 131 35.37 9.45 26.74
CA GLY A 131 34.37 9.94 25.79
C GLY A 131 33.97 8.95 24.69
N ALA A 132 34.44 7.70 24.73
CA ALA A 132 34.24 6.74 23.66
C ALA A 132 32.86 6.06 23.69
N PHE A 133 32.20 6.03 22.53
CA PHE A 133 30.92 5.37 22.31
C PHE A 133 30.83 4.77 20.91
N GLN A 134 29.89 3.85 20.73
CA GLN A 134 29.69 3.10 19.51
C GLN A 134 28.26 3.29 19.01
N ILE A 135 28.13 3.55 17.71
CA ILE A 135 26.85 3.57 17.00
C ILE A 135 26.85 2.38 16.04
N ARG A 136 25.91 1.45 16.21
CA ARG A 136 25.72 0.33 15.28
C ARG A 136 24.48 0.57 14.44
N SER A 137 24.65 0.70 13.13
CA SER A 137 23.58 0.84 12.13
C SER A 137 23.88 0.01 10.89
N ASP A 138 22.85 -0.58 10.27
CA ASP A 138 22.95 -1.37 9.03
C ASP A 138 24.06 -2.43 9.06
N ASN A 139 24.15 -3.16 10.18
CA ASN A 139 25.20 -4.14 10.47
C ASN A 139 26.64 -3.60 10.44
N ARG A 140 26.83 -2.27 10.45
CA ARG A 140 28.13 -1.60 10.60
C ARG A 140 28.27 -1.01 11.99
N GLU A 141 29.48 -1.07 12.52
CA GLU A 141 29.84 -0.52 13.82
C GLU A 141 30.74 0.71 13.62
N HIS A 142 30.28 1.85 14.12
CA HIS A 142 31.00 3.11 14.09
C HIS A 142 31.49 3.43 15.51
N VAL A 143 32.80 3.57 15.69
CA VAL A 143 33.39 3.98 16.97
C VAL A 143 33.65 5.48 16.90
N LEU A 144 33.09 6.21 17.87
CA LEU A 144 33.23 7.65 18.01
C LEU A 144 33.80 7.98 19.39
N ASP A 145 34.56 9.06 19.48
CA ASP A 145 35.12 9.56 20.73
C ASP A 145 34.82 11.06 20.86
N ALA A 146 34.20 11.43 21.98
CA ALA A 146 33.96 12.81 22.35
C ALA A 146 35.10 13.33 23.24
N SER A 147 35.21 14.65 23.37
CA SER A 147 36.30 15.27 24.16
C SER A 147 36.33 14.82 25.63
N ASN A 148 35.17 14.48 26.19
CA ASN A 148 35.04 13.99 27.56
C ASN A 148 33.71 13.23 27.75
N ARG A 149 33.54 12.63 28.93
CA ARG A 149 32.33 11.88 29.30
C ARG A 149 31.05 12.71 29.25
N HIS A 150 31.12 14.00 29.59
CA HIS A 150 29.96 14.89 29.59
C HIS A 150 29.47 15.13 28.15
N THR A 151 30.39 15.48 27.24
CA THR A 151 30.12 15.66 25.80
C THR A 151 29.60 14.37 25.17
N MET A 152 30.16 13.21 25.52
CA MET A 152 29.64 11.90 25.08
C MET A 152 28.19 11.70 25.50
N MET A 153 27.87 11.93 26.78
CA MET A 153 26.51 11.77 27.29
C MET A 153 25.52 12.73 26.62
N TYR A 154 25.94 13.98 26.36
CA TYR A 154 25.15 14.93 25.58
C TYR A 154 24.81 14.40 24.18
N TRP A 155 25.80 13.93 23.42
CA TRP A 155 25.58 13.34 22.10
C TRP A 155 24.64 12.14 22.15
N LEU A 156 24.82 11.22 23.10
CA LEU A 156 23.99 10.03 23.23
C LEU A 156 22.54 10.38 23.55
N GLN A 157 22.30 11.24 24.54
CA GLN A 157 20.95 11.68 24.92
C GLN A 157 20.25 12.35 23.74
N GLU A 158 20.97 13.21 23.03
CA GLU A 158 20.38 14.06 22.03
C GLU A 158 20.13 13.32 20.70
N LEU A 159 21.02 12.41 20.30
CA LEU A 159 20.79 11.48 19.19
C LEU A 159 19.60 10.56 19.49
N GLN A 160 19.47 10.05 20.72
CA GLN A 160 18.32 9.24 21.12
C GLN A 160 17.01 10.03 21.09
N LYS A 161 17.00 11.25 21.62
CA LYS A 161 15.84 12.16 21.63
C LYS A 161 15.39 12.48 20.20
N ARG A 162 16.30 12.94 19.34
CA ARG A 162 15.97 13.27 17.95
C ARG A 162 15.53 12.05 17.13
N ARG A 163 16.14 10.88 17.34
CA ARG A 163 15.67 9.61 16.75
C ARG A 163 14.24 9.27 17.17
N ARG A 164 13.90 9.43 18.47
CA ARG A 164 12.52 9.20 18.95
C ARG A 164 11.54 10.15 18.28
N ILE A 165 11.88 11.44 18.21
CA ILE A 165 11.06 12.46 17.53
C ILE A 165 10.88 12.13 16.05
N TYR A 166 11.97 11.77 15.36
CA TYR A 166 11.92 11.37 13.97
C TYR A 166 11.05 10.13 13.75
N ASN A 167 11.24 9.07 14.54
CA ASN A 167 10.45 7.84 14.42
C ASN A 167 8.98 8.04 14.83
N SER A 168 8.68 8.89 15.81
CA SER A 168 7.31 9.28 16.15
C SER A 168 6.65 10.09 15.03
N ASN A 169 7.44 10.88 14.28
CA ASN A 169 6.96 11.60 13.11
C ASN A 169 6.79 10.65 11.90
N GLN A 170 7.61 9.60 11.77
CA GLN A 170 7.48 8.59 10.70
C GLN A 170 6.21 7.74 10.86
N SER A 171 5.84 7.38 12.09
CA SER A 171 4.56 6.68 12.40
C SER A 171 3.31 7.59 12.30
N SER A 172 3.49 8.86 11.90
CA SER A 172 2.46 9.90 12.04
C SER A 172 1.72 10.33 10.78
N LYS A 173 2.00 9.85 9.56
CA LYS A 173 1.28 10.41 8.38
C LYS A 173 -0.23 10.22 8.42
N LEU A 174 -0.71 9.05 8.85
CA LEU A 174 -2.14 8.80 9.02
C LEU A 174 -2.68 9.41 10.33
N THR A 175 -1.88 9.43 11.41
CA THR A 175 -2.35 9.93 12.71
C THR A 175 -2.22 11.44 12.88
N ARG A 176 -1.42 12.13 12.06
CA ARG A 176 -1.18 13.58 12.11
C ARG A 176 -2.43 14.37 11.72
N PRO A 177 -3.10 14.12 10.58
CA PRO A 177 -4.37 14.78 10.27
C PRO A 177 -5.44 14.49 11.33
N VAL A 178 -5.49 13.24 11.84
CA VAL A 178 -6.41 12.86 12.93
C VAL A 178 -6.13 13.63 14.22
N LYS A 179 -4.86 13.82 14.58
CA LYS A 179 -4.42 14.61 15.75
C LYS A 179 -4.63 16.12 15.56
N GLN A 180 -4.56 16.61 14.33
CA GLN A 180 -4.82 18.00 13.94
C GLN A 180 -6.32 18.32 13.78
N GLY A 181 -7.22 17.41 14.17
CA GLY A 181 -8.67 17.63 14.09
C GLY A 181 -9.31 17.34 12.72
N ARG A 182 -8.51 17.04 11.69
CA ARG A 182 -8.95 16.73 10.31
C ARG A 182 -9.32 15.26 10.10
N GLY A 183 -9.73 14.56 11.15
CA GLY A 183 -10.02 13.13 11.05
C GLY A 183 -11.25 12.80 10.20
N HIS A 184 -12.18 13.74 10.02
CA HIS A 184 -13.33 13.56 9.13
C HIS A 184 -12.90 13.47 7.66
N ASP A 185 -11.95 14.32 7.23
CA ASP A 185 -11.40 14.31 5.87
C ASP A 185 -10.70 12.98 5.56
N VAL A 186 -9.96 12.45 6.54
CA VAL A 186 -9.33 11.13 6.46
C VAL A 186 -10.37 10.04 6.24
N VAL A 187 -11.45 10.04 7.03
CA VAL A 187 -12.52 9.04 6.90
C VAL A 187 -13.26 9.16 5.57
N LYS A 188 -13.48 10.39 5.08
CA LYS A 188 -14.07 10.64 3.75
C LYS A 188 -13.17 10.06 2.65
N CYS A 189 -11.88 10.37 2.68
CA CYS A 189 -10.90 9.83 1.74
C CYS A 189 -10.86 8.28 1.77
N ILE A 190 -10.87 7.66 2.96
CA ILE A 190 -10.96 6.20 3.13
C ILE A 190 -12.21 5.63 2.45
N LYS A 191 -13.37 6.27 2.67
CA LYS A 191 -14.63 5.85 2.05
C LYS A 191 -14.55 5.97 0.53
N ASP A 192 -14.05 7.08 0.01
CA ASP A 192 -13.95 7.32 -1.44
C ASP A 192 -13.00 6.30 -2.09
N VAL A 193 -11.82 6.06 -1.51
CA VAL A 193 -10.87 5.05 -1.99
C VAL A 193 -11.50 3.64 -2.02
N SER A 194 -12.29 3.28 -1.01
CA SER A 194 -12.99 1.98 -0.97
C SER A 194 -14.13 1.87 -1.98
N VAL A 195 -15.02 2.86 -2.00
CA VAL A 195 -16.27 2.85 -2.78
C VAL A 195 -15.98 3.01 -4.27
N LEU A 196 -15.04 3.89 -4.63
CA LEU A 196 -14.59 4.13 -6.00
C LEU A 196 -13.56 3.09 -6.49
N ASN A 197 -13.24 2.09 -5.66
CA ASN A 197 -12.33 0.99 -6.00
C ASN A 197 -10.92 1.42 -6.43
N ARG A 198 -10.41 2.50 -5.85
CA ARG A 198 -9.12 3.10 -6.21
C ARG A 198 -7.93 2.24 -5.77
N ALA A 199 -8.04 1.62 -4.59
CA ALA A 199 -6.98 0.77 -4.07
C ALA A 199 -7.12 -0.69 -4.59
N CYS A 200 -6.02 -1.24 -5.13
CA CYS A 200 -5.95 -2.64 -5.56
C CYS A 200 -6.24 -3.64 -4.42
N LYS A 201 -5.89 -3.29 -3.18
CA LYS A 201 -6.16 -4.10 -1.99
C LYS A 201 -6.87 -3.27 -0.94
N GLN A 202 -7.74 -3.94 -0.19
CA GLN A 202 -8.50 -3.32 0.89
C GLN A 202 -7.72 -3.24 2.21
N ASN A 203 -6.62 -3.99 2.35
CA ASN A 203 -5.84 -4.07 3.59
C ASN A 203 -5.41 -2.70 4.13
N PRO A 204 -4.83 -1.79 3.31
CA PRO A 204 -4.42 -0.47 3.79
C PRO A 204 -5.61 0.40 4.19
N THR A 205 -6.68 0.40 3.39
CA THR A 205 -7.93 1.12 3.66
C THR A 205 -8.57 0.68 4.99
N LEU A 206 -8.59 -0.63 5.25
CA LEU A 206 -9.14 -1.19 6.49
C LEU A 206 -8.25 -0.90 7.70
N TYR A 207 -6.92 -0.90 7.52
CA TYR A 207 -5.99 -0.49 8.55
C TYR A 207 -6.19 0.99 8.90
N ALA A 208 -6.31 1.85 7.89
CA ALA A 208 -6.55 3.27 8.08
C ALA A 208 -7.87 3.56 8.80
N LEU A 209 -8.93 2.84 8.43
CA LEU A 209 -10.22 2.91 9.10
C LEU A 209 -10.12 2.45 10.56
N ALA A 210 -9.35 1.39 10.84
CA ALA A 210 -9.13 0.91 12.20
C ALA A 210 -8.40 1.96 13.06
N VAL A 211 -7.38 2.63 12.53
CA VAL A 211 -6.72 3.76 13.23
C VAL A 211 -7.71 4.87 13.56
N CYS A 212 -8.58 5.25 12.61
CA CYS A 212 -9.60 6.27 12.85
C CYS A 212 -10.64 5.82 13.90
N ALA A 213 -11.08 4.56 13.84
CA ALA A 213 -12.02 3.97 14.80
C ALA A 213 -11.44 3.79 16.21
N ARG A 214 -10.11 3.73 16.33
CA ARG A 214 -9.37 3.67 17.60
C ARG A 214 -8.89 5.04 18.10
N SER A 215 -9.11 6.12 17.34
CA SER A 215 -8.71 7.47 17.74
C SER A 215 -9.35 7.92 19.06
N ASN A 216 -8.64 8.77 19.80
CA ASN A 216 -9.19 9.46 20.98
C ASN A 216 -10.15 10.60 20.60
N ASN A 217 -10.11 11.07 19.35
CA ASN A 217 -11.06 12.05 18.85
C ASN A 217 -12.42 11.38 18.59
N LEU A 218 -13.45 11.80 19.35
CA LEU A 218 -14.80 11.24 19.27
C LEU A 218 -15.46 11.46 17.91
N SER A 219 -15.26 12.63 17.29
CA SER A 219 -15.80 12.95 15.96
C SER A 219 -15.24 11.99 14.91
N THR A 220 -13.91 11.83 14.88
CA THR A 220 -13.24 10.87 13.98
C THR A 220 -13.71 9.44 14.21
N LYS A 221 -13.83 9.02 15.48
CA LYS A 221 -14.29 7.69 15.85
C LYS A 221 -15.71 7.42 15.37
N HIS A 222 -16.62 8.38 15.54
CA HIS A 222 -18.00 8.27 15.08
C HIS A 222 -18.08 8.26 13.55
N ALA A 223 -17.34 9.13 12.86
CA ALA A 223 -17.25 9.12 11.40
C ALA A 223 -16.76 7.76 10.88
N ALA A 224 -15.69 7.21 11.47
CA ALA A 224 -15.14 5.91 11.08
C ALA A 224 -16.15 4.77 11.22
N TYR A 225 -16.90 4.72 12.34
CA TYR A 225 -17.97 3.72 12.49
C TYR A 225 -19.17 3.99 11.57
N GLY A 226 -19.44 5.25 11.23
CA GLY A 226 -20.51 5.64 10.32
C GLY A 226 -20.33 5.08 8.91
N VAL A 227 -19.09 5.00 8.43
CA VAL A 227 -18.75 4.46 7.10
C VAL A 227 -18.42 2.96 7.10
N LEU A 228 -18.55 2.27 8.25
CA LEU A 228 -18.11 0.88 8.40
C LEU A 228 -18.77 -0.07 7.39
N ASN A 229 -20.07 0.08 7.14
CA ASN A 229 -20.81 -0.76 6.18
C ASN A 229 -20.40 -0.50 4.72
N ASP A 230 -20.07 0.75 4.39
CA ASP A 230 -19.65 1.15 3.05
C ASP A 230 -18.27 0.55 2.70
N VAL A 231 -17.37 0.51 3.69
CA VAL A 231 -16.00 0.01 3.51
C VAL A 231 -15.93 -1.51 3.70
N CYS A 232 -16.53 -2.05 4.76
CA CYS A 232 -16.54 -3.47 5.07
C CYS A 232 -17.65 -4.22 4.31
N ARG A 233 -17.51 -4.31 2.99
CA ARG A 233 -18.52 -4.89 2.07
C ARG A 233 -18.73 -6.40 2.17
N ILE A 234 -17.78 -7.14 2.75
CA ILE A 234 -17.83 -8.61 2.93
C ILE A 234 -17.27 -9.00 4.30
N PRO A 235 -17.60 -10.19 4.84
CA PRO A 235 -17.07 -10.66 6.12
C PRO A 235 -15.55 -10.64 6.22
N THR A 236 -14.83 -10.93 5.14
CA THR A 236 -13.36 -10.83 5.09
C THR A 236 -12.88 -9.43 5.51
N HIS A 237 -13.53 -8.36 5.04
CA HIS A 237 -13.16 -6.99 5.39
C HIS A 237 -13.47 -6.71 6.86
N LEU A 238 -14.64 -7.13 7.34
CA LEU A 238 -15.03 -6.98 8.73
C LEU A 238 -14.04 -7.69 9.67
N PHE A 239 -13.71 -8.94 9.38
CA PHE A 239 -12.75 -9.72 10.19
C PHE A 239 -11.36 -9.12 10.19
N GLN A 240 -10.91 -8.57 9.05
CA GLN A 240 -9.63 -7.87 8.98
C GLN A 240 -9.64 -6.56 9.75
N PHE A 241 -10.70 -5.77 9.65
CA PHE A 241 -10.89 -4.57 10.44
C PHE A 241 -10.88 -4.85 11.95
N ILE A 242 -11.57 -5.92 12.38
CA ILE A 242 -11.58 -6.37 13.78
C ILE A 242 -10.17 -6.78 14.21
N LYS A 243 -9.46 -7.57 13.40
CA LYS A 243 -8.06 -7.94 13.65
C LYS A 243 -7.19 -6.70 13.87
N TYR A 244 -7.27 -5.69 13.00
CA TYR A 244 -6.48 -4.46 13.17
C TYR A 244 -6.88 -3.68 14.43
N CYS A 245 -8.18 -3.59 14.72
CA CYS A 245 -8.65 -2.95 15.96
C CYS A 245 -8.12 -3.66 17.21
N GLU A 246 -8.07 -4.99 17.20
CA GLU A 246 -7.51 -5.81 18.28
C GLU A 246 -6.01 -5.57 18.44
N GLU A 247 -5.23 -5.65 17.36
CA GLU A 247 -3.78 -5.38 17.36
C GLU A 247 -3.46 -3.98 17.89
N MET A 248 -4.31 -2.98 17.62
CA MET A 248 -4.18 -1.60 18.11
C MET A 248 -4.63 -1.39 19.56
N SER A 249 -5.42 -2.30 20.12
CA SER A 249 -5.97 -2.16 21.49
C SER A 249 -5.02 -2.69 22.57
N GLY A 250 -3.91 -3.34 22.20
CA GLY A 250 -2.89 -3.79 23.15
C GLY A 250 -3.45 -4.75 24.21
N HIS A 251 -3.33 -4.36 25.49
CA HIS A 251 -3.84 -5.14 26.63
C HIS A 251 -5.29 -4.82 27.02
N GLU A 252 -5.94 -3.84 26.39
CA GLU A 252 -7.35 -3.56 26.62
C GLU A 252 -8.26 -4.57 25.89
N SER A 253 -9.48 -4.76 26.39
CA SER A 253 -10.43 -5.67 25.75
C SER A 253 -10.75 -5.31 24.29
N GLY A 254 -10.58 -4.05 23.85
CA GLY A 254 -10.89 -3.60 22.50
C GLY A 254 -12.39 -3.53 22.14
N TRP A 255 -13.27 -4.16 22.94
CA TRP A 255 -14.72 -4.33 22.69
C TRP A 255 -15.61 -3.33 23.44
N GLY A 256 -15.27 -2.04 23.38
CA GLY A 256 -16.09 -0.95 23.93
C GLY A 256 -17.50 -0.86 23.33
N ARG A 257 -18.38 -0.07 23.97
CA ARG A 257 -19.81 0.06 23.58
C ARG A 257 -19.99 0.50 22.12
N SER A 258 -19.19 1.47 21.65
CA SER A 258 -19.23 1.97 20.27
C SER A 258 -18.85 0.89 19.26
N HIS A 259 -17.77 0.14 19.51
CA HIS A 259 -17.31 -0.95 18.67
C HIS A 259 -18.35 -2.08 18.56
N ARG A 260 -18.87 -2.54 19.71
CA ARG A 260 -19.94 -3.56 19.75
C ARG A 260 -21.18 -3.10 19.00
N LYS A 261 -21.60 -1.84 19.19
CA LYS A 261 -22.75 -1.27 18.48
C LYS A 261 -22.53 -1.23 16.97
N ALA A 262 -21.38 -0.76 16.50
CA ALA A 262 -21.06 -0.67 15.08
C ALA A 262 -21.04 -2.05 14.40
N ILE A 263 -20.36 -3.03 15.00
CA ILE A 263 -20.33 -4.40 14.49
C ILE A 263 -21.72 -5.04 14.52
N SER A 264 -22.48 -4.83 15.60
CA SER A 264 -23.85 -5.33 15.68
C SER A 264 -24.74 -4.72 14.60
N GLN A 265 -24.55 -3.44 14.29
CA GLN A 265 -25.27 -2.78 13.20
C GLN A 265 -24.84 -3.31 11.83
N TRP A 266 -23.56 -3.65 11.65
CA TRP A 266 -23.11 -4.32 10.44
C TRP A 266 -23.96 -5.56 10.17
N TYR A 267 -24.02 -6.54 11.08
CA TYR A 267 -24.85 -7.74 10.85
C TYR A 267 -26.34 -7.47 10.66
N LYS A 268 -26.87 -6.42 11.30
CA LYS A 268 -28.29 -6.08 11.15
C LYS A 268 -28.56 -5.48 9.79
N GLN A 269 -27.74 -4.53 9.37
CA GLN A 269 -27.91 -3.73 8.15
C GLN A 269 -27.34 -4.38 6.90
N PHE A 270 -26.46 -5.36 7.07
CA PHE A 270 -25.82 -6.05 5.97
C PHE A 270 -26.83 -6.85 5.15
N GLY A 271 -26.93 -6.50 3.86
CA GLY A 271 -27.94 -7.07 2.97
C GLY A 271 -29.33 -6.45 3.11
N GLN A 272 -29.54 -5.37 3.88
CA GLN A 272 -30.88 -4.77 4.01
C GLN A 272 -31.37 -3.99 2.77
N VAL A 273 -30.58 -3.90 1.71
CA VAL A 273 -30.98 -3.16 0.50
C VAL A 273 -30.39 -3.84 -0.73
N ASP A 274 -31.23 -4.38 -1.60
CA ASP A 274 -30.89 -4.76 -2.97
C ASP A 274 -30.75 -3.48 -3.83
N PRO A 275 -30.32 -3.57 -5.10
CA PRO A 275 -30.17 -2.41 -5.97
C PRO A 275 -31.44 -1.55 -6.15
N HIS A 276 -32.61 -2.05 -5.74
CA HIS A 276 -33.92 -1.39 -5.86
C HIS A 276 -34.47 -0.92 -4.50
N GLY A 277 -33.67 -0.89 -3.43
CA GLY A 277 -34.14 -0.42 -2.13
C GLY A 277 -34.75 -1.50 -1.24
N ARG A 278 -34.81 -2.78 -1.67
CA ARG A 278 -35.55 -3.84 -0.97
C ARG A 278 -34.67 -4.61 0.02
N LYS A 279 -35.23 -5.01 1.16
CA LYS A 279 -34.52 -5.82 2.16
C LYS A 279 -34.16 -7.20 1.61
N ASN A 280 -32.89 -7.60 1.69
CA ASN A 280 -32.38 -8.90 1.24
C ASN A 280 -31.60 -9.65 2.36
N PRO A 281 -32.30 -10.23 3.35
CA PRO A 281 -31.68 -11.05 4.40
C PRO A 281 -30.91 -12.27 3.86
N LEU A 282 -31.29 -12.79 2.69
CA LEU A 282 -30.62 -13.91 2.02
C LEU A 282 -29.16 -13.60 1.70
N LYS A 283 -28.83 -12.34 1.39
CA LYS A 283 -27.44 -11.94 1.15
C LYS A 283 -26.55 -12.15 2.38
N LEU A 284 -27.06 -11.89 3.59
CA LEU A 284 -26.32 -12.17 4.82
C LEU A 284 -26.10 -13.68 4.99
N ALA A 285 -27.12 -14.50 4.73
CA ALA A 285 -27.01 -15.96 4.78
C ALA A 285 -25.90 -16.46 3.84
N TYR A 286 -25.93 -16.04 2.58
CA TYR A 286 -24.92 -16.36 1.58
C TYR A 286 -23.50 -15.97 2.02
N LEU A 287 -23.33 -14.79 2.60
CA LEU A 287 -22.00 -14.30 2.98
C LEU A 287 -21.47 -15.00 4.22
N VAL A 288 -22.32 -15.32 5.19
CA VAL A 288 -21.96 -16.08 6.40
C VAL A 288 -21.55 -17.51 6.06
N THR A 289 -22.24 -18.16 5.12
CA THR A 289 -21.90 -19.53 4.68
C THR A 289 -20.66 -19.57 3.80
N LYS A 290 -20.44 -18.54 2.97
CA LYS A 290 -19.28 -18.42 2.09
C LYS A 290 -17.99 -18.07 2.84
N PHE A 291 -18.06 -17.12 3.78
CA PHE A 291 -16.90 -16.59 4.50
C PHE A 291 -16.93 -16.94 5.99
N ARG A 292 -17.02 -18.24 6.31
CA ARG A 292 -17.19 -18.74 7.69
C ARG A 292 -16.14 -18.21 8.68
N ARG A 293 -14.87 -18.16 8.25
CA ARG A 293 -13.72 -17.76 9.06
C ARG A 293 -12.65 -17.10 8.18
N ARG A 294 -12.06 -15.99 8.62
CA ARG A 294 -10.84 -15.38 8.03
C ARG A 294 -10.03 -14.70 9.13
N PHE A 295 -8.73 -14.58 8.94
CA PHE A 295 -7.85 -13.86 9.89
C PHE A 295 -8.01 -14.34 11.34
N LYS A 296 -8.20 -15.66 11.53
CA LYS A 296 -8.51 -16.33 12.82
C LYS A 296 -9.86 -16.00 13.44
N TRP A 297 -10.63 -15.06 12.90
CA TRP A 297 -11.98 -14.69 13.34
C TRP A 297 -13.06 -15.50 12.61
N SER A 298 -14.06 -15.98 13.36
CA SER A 298 -15.28 -16.56 12.80
C SER A 298 -16.51 -15.68 13.09
N HIS A 299 -17.59 -15.91 12.34
CA HIS A 299 -18.88 -15.27 12.65
C HIS A 299 -19.34 -15.58 14.08
N LYS A 300 -19.13 -16.81 14.57
CA LYS A 300 -19.46 -17.22 15.94
C LYS A 300 -18.77 -16.36 17.00
N ASP A 301 -17.49 -16.05 16.82
CA ASP A 301 -16.70 -15.24 17.75
C ASP A 301 -17.22 -13.80 17.78
N VAL A 302 -17.37 -13.21 16.59
CA VAL A 302 -17.81 -11.81 16.44
C VAL A 302 -19.24 -11.61 16.96
N ILE A 303 -20.15 -12.55 16.67
CA ILE A 303 -21.54 -12.49 17.17
C ILE A 303 -21.58 -12.50 18.70
N ARG A 304 -20.74 -13.34 19.33
CA ARG A 304 -20.66 -13.45 20.79
C ARG A 304 -20.10 -12.17 21.42
N LEU A 305 -18.97 -11.66 20.92
CA LEU A 305 -18.32 -10.48 21.47
C LEU A 305 -19.09 -9.17 21.22
N ALA A 306 -19.74 -9.04 20.06
CA ALA A 306 -20.59 -7.89 19.75
C ALA A 306 -22.00 -7.97 20.34
N HIS A 307 -22.37 -9.11 20.94
CA HIS A 307 -23.73 -9.42 21.41
C HIS A 307 -24.81 -9.14 20.36
N VAL A 308 -24.62 -9.65 19.14
CA VAL A 308 -25.51 -9.37 18.02
C VAL A 308 -26.87 -10.02 18.23
N ARG A 309 -27.94 -9.21 18.20
CA ARG A 309 -29.33 -9.64 18.28
C ARG A 309 -30.18 -8.90 17.26
N SER A 310 -31.05 -9.63 16.56
CA SER A 310 -32.00 -9.07 15.59
C SER A 310 -33.43 -9.52 15.90
N ARG A 311 -34.39 -8.62 15.69
CA ARG A 311 -35.84 -8.94 15.75
C ARG A 311 -36.35 -9.53 14.43
N ASN A 312 -35.60 -9.34 13.33
CA ASN A 312 -35.95 -9.92 12.04
C ASN A 312 -35.69 -11.44 12.07
N LYS A 313 -36.73 -12.24 11.83
CA LYS A 313 -36.70 -13.71 11.90
C LYS A 313 -35.67 -14.31 10.94
N ALA A 314 -35.58 -13.81 9.70
CA ALA A 314 -34.63 -14.26 8.69
C ALA A 314 -33.17 -14.02 9.12
N ILE A 315 -32.84 -12.79 9.58
CA ILE A 315 -31.50 -12.48 10.11
C ILE A 315 -31.18 -13.33 11.35
N ARG A 316 -32.15 -13.49 12.25
CA ARG A 316 -31.99 -14.29 13.48
C ARG A 316 -31.63 -15.74 13.16
N MET A 317 -32.26 -16.33 12.15
CA MET A 317 -31.97 -17.68 11.67
C MET A 317 -30.52 -17.82 11.18
N THR A 318 -30.06 -16.89 10.35
CA THR A 318 -28.66 -16.85 9.89
C THR A 318 -27.67 -16.74 11.06
N LEU A 319 -27.97 -15.90 12.05
CA LEU A 319 -27.15 -15.78 13.26
C LEU A 319 -27.13 -17.08 14.08
N GLN A 320 -28.28 -17.75 14.22
CA GLN A 320 -28.38 -19.04 14.92
C GLN A 320 -27.59 -20.13 14.19
N TYR A 321 -27.71 -20.21 12.87
CA TYR A 321 -26.93 -21.11 12.03
C TYR A 321 -25.42 -20.87 12.20
N ALA A 322 -24.98 -19.61 12.18
CA ALA A 322 -23.57 -19.24 12.39
C ALA A 322 -23.04 -19.64 13.78
N LEU A 323 -23.93 -19.73 14.78
CA LEU A 323 -23.62 -20.19 16.13
C LEU A 323 -23.62 -21.73 16.26
N GLY A 324 -23.94 -22.46 15.19
CA GLY A 324 -24.01 -23.93 15.15
C GLY A 324 -25.35 -24.49 15.64
N LYS A 325 -26.41 -23.69 15.68
CA LYS A 325 -27.76 -24.17 16.00
C LYS A 325 -28.41 -24.75 14.74
N THR A 326 -29.29 -25.74 14.94
CA THR A 326 -30.15 -26.26 13.86
C THR A 326 -31.08 -25.18 13.34
N VAL A 327 -31.35 -25.21 12.04
CA VAL A 327 -32.33 -24.33 11.41
C VAL A 327 -33.71 -24.92 11.71
N GLU A 328 -34.61 -24.12 12.29
CA GLU A 328 -35.98 -24.56 12.61
C GLU A 328 -36.76 -24.90 11.32
N ASP A 329 -37.71 -25.82 11.44
CA ASP A 329 -38.59 -26.16 10.32
C ASP A 329 -39.55 -25.02 9.95
N ALA A 330 -40.03 -25.05 8.71
CA ALA A 330 -40.96 -24.05 8.21
C ALA A 330 -42.25 -24.13 9.00
N ASP A 331 -42.67 -22.99 9.55
CA ASP A 331 -43.95 -22.82 10.21
C ASP A 331 -44.81 -21.86 9.38
N SER A 332 -46.13 -22.06 9.41
CA SER A 332 -47.17 -21.21 8.83
C SER A 332 -47.01 -19.71 9.13
N THR A 333 -46.31 -19.36 10.21
CA THR A 333 -46.01 -17.97 10.61
C THR A 333 -44.77 -17.36 9.95
N MET A 334 -44.06 -18.07 9.07
CA MET A 334 -42.84 -17.58 8.43
C MET A 334 -43.13 -16.64 7.25
N SER A 335 -42.46 -15.49 7.24
CA SER A 335 -42.46 -14.61 6.07
C SER A 335 -41.71 -15.25 4.91
N THR A 336 -42.05 -14.86 3.68
CA THR A 336 -41.41 -15.35 2.45
C THR A 336 -39.90 -15.24 2.51
N GLU A 337 -39.36 -14.11 2.99
CA GLU A 337 -37.91 -13.91 3.10
C GLU A 337 -37.25 -14.82 4.14
N ALA A 338 -37.98 -15.19 5.20
CA ALA A 338 -37.49 -16.12 6.20
C ALA A 338 -37.46 -17.54 5.65
N SER A 339 -38.44 -17.93 4.84
CA SER A 339 -38.48 -19.22 4.15
C SER A 339 -37.35 -19.33 3.12
N GLU A 340 -37.11 -18.31 2.31
CA GLU A 340 -35.98 -18.28 1.36
C GLU A 340 -34.62 -18.46 2.05
N VAL A 341 -34.40 -17.76 3.18
CA VAL A 341 -33.19 -17.93 3.98
C VAL A 341 -33.07 -19.35 4.54
N ARG A 342 -34.18 -19.92 5.04
CA ARG A 342 -34.20 -21.30 5.54
C ARG A 342 -33.80 -22.28 4.45
N ASP A 343 -34.45 -22.21 3.30
CA ASP A 343 -34.25 -23.15 2.19
C ASP A 343 -32.82 -23.05 1.66
N PHE A 344 -32.27 -21.85 1.56
CA PHE A 344 -30.86 -21.65 1.23
C PHE A 344 -29.91 -22.29 2.24
N LEU A 345 -30.14 -22.11 3.56
CA LEU A 345 -29.28 -22.69 4.59
C LEU A 345 -29.35 -24.22 4.61
N ILE A 346 -30.53 -24.79 4.35
CA ILE A 346 -30.73 -26.24 4.18
C ILE A 346 -29.98 -26.73 2.94
N ALA A 347 -30.12 -26.05 1.80
CA ALA A 347 -29.40 -26.41 0.57
C ALA A 347 -27.88 -26.37 0.76
N VAL A 348 -27.35 -25.36 1.45
CA VAL A 348 -25.91 -25.29 1.80
C VAL A 348 -25.50 -26.46 2.70
N HIS A 349 -26.35 -26.84 3.66
CA HIS A 349 -26.09 -27.99 4.51
C HIS A 349 -26.07 -29.29 3.68
N ASN A 350 -27.07 -29.52 2.83
CA ASN A 350 -27.19 -30.71 2.00
C ASN A 350 -26.04 -30.82 0.99
N ALA A 351 -25.70 -29.71 0.30
CA ALA A 351 -24.60 -29.66 -0.65
C ALA A 351 -23.26 -30.10 -0.03
N LYS A 352 -23.01 -29.76 1.23
CA LYS A 352 -21.80 -30.17 1.96
C LYS A 352 -21.74 -31.66 2.29
N HIS A 353 -22.88 -32.36 2.27
CA HIS A 353 -22.98 -33.79 2.57
C HIS A 353 -23.20 -34.65 1.32
N CYS A 354 -23.22 -34.06 0.12
CA CYS A 354 -23.29 -34.79 -1.14
C CYS A 354 -22.07 -35.70 -1.35
N SER A 355 -22.29 -36.90 -1.88
CA SER A 355 -21.23 -37.83 -2.27
C SER A 355 -20.96 -37.79 -3.77
N LEU A 356 -19.67 -37.85 -4.17
CA LEU A 356 -19.24 -37.82 -5.56
C LEU A 356 -19.87 -38.94 -6.40
N GLU A 357 -20.11 -40.11 -5.81
CA GLU A 357 -20.61 -41.29 -6.51
C GLU A 357 -22.10 -41.23 -6.88
N LYS A 358 -22.90 -40.43 -6.17
CA LYS A 358 -24.37 -40.52 -6.24
C LYS A 358 -25.07 -39.18 -6.43
N ASP A 359 -24.43 -38.08 -6.03
CA ASP A 359 -25.13 -36.79 -5.88
C ASP A 359 -24.54 -35.67 -6.77
N GLU A 360 -23.76 -36.01 -7.81
CA GLU A 360 -23.20 -35.00 -8.72
C GLU A 360 -24.29 -34.14 -9.38
N GLU A 361 -25.40 -34.75 -9.82
CA GLU A 361 -26.50 -34.04 -10.48
C GLU A 361 -27.27 -33.16 -9.49
N LYS A 362 -27.64 -33.73 -8.33
CA LYS A 362 -28.31 -32.99 -7.25
C LYS A 362 -27.47 -31.80 -6.77
N LEU A 363 -26.16 -31.96 -6.70
CA LEU A 363 -25.25 -30.87 -6.35
C LEU A 363 -25.28 -29.76 -7.41
N CYS A 364 -25.30 -30.11 -8.70
CA CYS A 364 -25.45 -29.13 -9.78
C CYS A 364 -26.81 -28.41 -9.69
N GLU A 365 -27.89 -29.12 -9.37
CA GLU A 365 -29.21 -28.51 -9.12
C GLU A 365 -29.15 -27.52 -7.97
N TYR A 366 -28.57 -27.89 -6.82
CA TYR A 366 -28.39 -26.96 -5.70
C TYR A 366 -27.58 -25.72 -6.08
N ILE A 367 -26.50 -25.88 -6.87
CA ILE A 367 -25.68 -24.77 -7.35
C ILE A 367 -26.51 -23.80 -8.19
N VAL A 368 -27.34 -24.30 -9.11
CA VAL A 368 -28.16 -23.46 -9.99
C VAL A 368 -29.29 -22.79 -9.23
N LEU A 369 -30.07 -23.58 -8.46
CA LEU A 369 -31.26 -23.09 -7.75
C LEU A 369 -30.92 -22.07 -6.67
N HIS A 370 -29.85 -22.30 -5.91
CA HIS A 370 -29.48 -21.46 -4.76
C HIS A 370 -28.24 -20.58 -5.01
N GLN A 371 -27.72 -20.57 -6.24
CA GLN A 371 -26.52 -19.81 -6.63
C GLN A 371 -25.33 -20.08 -5.70
N LEU A 372 -25.11 -21.35 -5.36
CA LEU A 372 -24.03 -21.74 -4.46
C LEU A 372 -22.67 -21.45 -5.09
N SER A 373 -21.72 -20.97 -4.28
CA SER A 373 -20.33 -20.84 -4.70
C SER A 373 -19.51 -22.07 -4.35
N TRP A 374 -18.28 -22.16 -4.87
CA TRP A 374 -17.40 -23.32 -4.61
C TRP A 374 -17.14 -23.54 -3.11
N GLU A 375 -17.24 -22.51 -2.25
CA GLU A 375 -17.03 -22.67 -0.79
C GLU A 375 -18.11 -23.53 -0.13
N HIS A 376 -19.24 -23.73 -0.81
CA HIS A 376 -20.32 -24.62 -0.37
C HIS A 376 -20.17 -26.05 -0.92
N VAL A 377 -19.22 -26.28 -1.83
CA VAL A 377 -19.03 -27.54 -2.53
C VAL A 377 -17.95 -28.40 -1.86
N PRO A 378 -18.18 -29.72 -1.67
CA PRO A 378 -17.15 -30.60 -1.13
C PRO A 378 -15.91 -30.70 -2.02
N ASN A 379 -14.75 -30.83 -1.39
CA ASN A 379 -13.44 -30.86 -2.07
C ASN A 379 -13.30 -31.91 -3.17
N LEU A 380 -13.91 -33.08 -2.98
CA LEU A 380 -13.80 -34.17 -3.95
C LEU A 380 -14.38 -33.76 -5.31
N PHE A 381 -15.53 -33.08 -5.33
CA PHE A 381 -16.10 -32.53 -6.56
C PHE A 381 -15.17 -31.48 -7.19
N LEU A 382 -14.63 -30.56 -6.39
CA LEU A 382 -13.70 -29.53 -6.89
C LEU A 382 -12.39 -30.11 -7.44
N LYS A 383 -12.01 -31.32 -7.02
CA LYS A 383 -10.81 -31.98 -7.51
C LYS A 383 -11.06 -32.74 -8.82
N TYR A 384 -12.21 -33.39 -8.95
CA TYR A 384 -12.42 -34.42 -9.97
C TYR A 384 -13.59 -34.19 -10.94
N SER A 385 -14.61 -33.39 -10.57
CA SER A 385 -15.83 -33.23 -11.36
C SER A 385 -15.75 -32.03 -12.31
N VAL A 386 -15.70 -32.30 -13.62
CA VAL A 386 -15.76 -31.24 -14.66
C VAL A 386 -17.16 -30.63 -14.72
N LYS A 387 -18.22 -31.44 -14.61
CA LYS A 387 -19.63 -31.01 -14.64
C LYS A 387 -19.95 -29.99 -13.54
N VAL A 388 -19.47 -30.22 -12.32
CA VAL A 388 -19.64 -29.26 -11.20
C VAL A 388 -18.87 -27.97 -11.48
N TRP A 389 -17.65 -28.04 -12.01
CA TRP A 389 -16.89 -26.84 -12.38
C TRP A 389 -17.58 -26.03 -13.48
N GLU A 390 -18.06 -26.66 -14.55
CA GLU A 390 -18.82 -25.97 -15.61
C GLU A 390 -20.06 -25.27 -15.05
N THR A 391 -20.80 -25.95 -14.17
CA THR A 391 -21.98 -25.38 -13.51
C THR A 391 -21.62 -24.17 -12.64
N LEU A 392 -20.57 -24.29 -11.82
CA LEU A 392 -20.05 -23.19 -11.01
C LEU A 392 -19.60 -22.02 -11.88
N PHE A 393 -18.94 -22.30 -13.00
CA PHE A 393 -18.30 -21.29 -13.84
C PHE A 393 -19.32 -20.38 -14.53
N ARG A 394 -20.46 -20.92 -14.97
CA ARG A 394 -21.59 -20.16 -15.53
C ARG A 394 -22.09 -19.06 -14.59
N LEU A 395 -22.06 -19.32 -13.27
CA LEU A 395 -22.57 -18.41 -12.24
C LEU A 395 -21.44 -17.68 -11.49
N MET A 396 -20.18 -17.93 -11.85
CA MET A 396 -19.05 -17.47 -11.08
C MET A 396 -18.87 -15.96 -11.16
N PRO A 397 -18.65 -15.25 -10.03
CA PRO A 397 -18.28 -13.84 -10.08
C PRO A 397 -16.96 -13.61 -10.83
N MET A 398 -16.80 -12.47 -11.51
CA MET A 398 -15.64 -12.19 -12.36
C MET A 398 -14.29 -12.36 -11.65
N THR A 399 -14.12 -11.81 -10.44
CA THR A 399 -12.87 -11.94 -9.67
C THR A 399 -12.53 -13.41 -9.37
N ALA A 400 -13.58 -14.20 -9.10
CA ALA A 400 -13.47 -15.62 -8.82
C ALA A 400 -13.12 -16.41 -10.09
N MET A 401 -13.73 -16.04 -11.23
CA MET A 401 -13.46 -16.60 -12.56
C MET A 401 -12.01 -16.39 -12.98
N ILE A 402 -11.55 -15.13 -12.96
CA ILE A 402 -10.19 -14.71 -13.33
C ILE A 402 -9.11 -15.47 -12.53
N ARG A 403 -9.35 -15.70 -11.23
CA ARG A 403 -8.40 -16.41 -10.35
C ARG A 403 -8.29 -17.90 -10.66
N ASN A 404 -9.32 -18.51 -11.25
CA ASN A 404 -9.40 -19.95 -11.47
C ASN A 404 -9.20 -20.37 -12.94
N LEU A 405 -8.80 -19.46 -13.83
CA LEU A 405 -8.57 -19.76 -15.25
C LEU A 405 -7.60 -20.95 -15.42
N GLY A 406 -6.45 -20.94 -14.74
CA GLY A 406 -5.50 -22.05 -14.80
C GLY A 406 -6.06 -23.38 -14.28
N LYS A 407 -6.94 -23.34 -13.27
CA LYS A 407 -7.61 -24.56 -12.77
C LYS A 407 -8.59 -25.10 -13.80
N MET A 408 -9.38 -24.23 -14.45
CA MET A 408 -10.29 -24.64 -15.52
C MET A 408 -9.52 -25.23 -16.69
N THR A 409 -8.45 -24.58 -17.14
CA THR A 409 -7.60 -25.09 -18.22
C THR A 409 -6.93 -26.43 -17.86
N SER A 410 -6.56 -26.65 -16.59
CA SER A 410 -6.01 -27.95 -16.16
C SER A 410 -7.03 -29.10 -16.18
N LEU A 411 -8.33 -28.78 -16.25
CA LEU A 411 -9.41 -29.75 -16.38
C LEU A 411 -9.83 -29.97 -17.85
N ASP A 412 -9.25 -29.19 -18.77
CA ASP A 412 -9.62 -29.09 -20.18
C ASP A 412 -8.96 -30.23 -20.98
N GLY A 413 -9.50 -31.43 -20.80
CA GLY A 413 -9.11 -32.67 -21.49
C GLY A 413 -10.30 -33.61 -21.73
N LYS A 414 -11.53 -33.06 -21.65
CA LYS A 414 -12.80 -33.77 -21.84
C LYS A 414 -13.72 -32.90 -22.71
N PRO A 415 -14.63 -33.48 -23.51
CA PRO A 415 -15.44 -32.75 -24.49
C PRO A 415 -16.20 -31.57 -23.86
N GLY A 416 -16.07 -30.36 -24.44
CA GLY A 416 -16.67 -29.12 -23.92
C GLY A 416 -15.75 -27.88 -23.85
N ALA A 417 -14.47 -28.01 -24.21
CA ALA A 417 -13.43 -26.97 -24.05
C ALA A 417 -13.79 -25.59 -24.64
N ASP A 418 -14.47 -25.52 -25.79
CA ASP A 418 -14.79 -24.25 -26.44
C ASP A 418 -15.86 -23.41 -25.72
N PHE A 419 -16.74 -24.07 -24.94
CA PHE A 419 -17.86 -23.37 -24.30
C PHE A 419 -17.37 -22.40 -23.22
N TRP A 420 -16.53 -22.88 -22.31
CA TRP A 420 -16.09 -22.06 -21.18
C TRP A 420 -15.09 -21.00 -21.63
N VAL A 421 -14.24 -21.28 -22.63
CA VAL A 421 -13.33 -20.29 -23.24
C VAL A 421 -14.13 -19.14 -23.83
N SER A 422 -15.16 -19.44 -24.63
CA SER A 422 -16.04 -18.43 -25.23
C SER A 422 -16.81 -17.63 -24.16
N LEU A 423 -17.23 -18.29 -23.07
CA LEU A 423 -17.86 -17.61 -21.93
C LEU A 423 -16.89 -16.65 -21.21
N VAL A 424 -15.63 -17.06 -20.99
CA VAL A 424 -14.60 -16.18 -20.39
C VAL A 424 -14.37 -14.97 -21.28
N GLU A 425 -14.18 -15.19 -22.57
CA GLU A 425 -13.94 -14.14 -23.55
C GLU A 425 -15.09 -13.13 -23.58
N ALA A 426 -16.34 -13.61 -23.72
CA ALA A 426 -17.52 -12.75 -23.72
C ALA A 426 -17.63 -11.88 -22.45
N ARG A 427 -17.28 -12.43 -21.29
CA ARG A 427 -17.37 -11.70 -20.01
C ARG A 427 -16.20 -10.75 -19.77
N LEU A 428 -14.99 -11.10 -20.22
CA LEU A 428 -13.82 -10.22 -20.13
C LEU A 428 -13.88 -9.04 -21.10
N LEU A 429 -14.61 -9.18 -22.21
CA LEU A 429 -14.81 -8.11 -23.19
C LEU A 429 -16.04 -7.23 -22.90
N ASP A 430 -16.78 -7.52 -21.83
CA ASP A 430 -17.94 -6.74 -21.38
C ASP A 430 -17.53 -5.70 -20.32
N ASP A 431 -17.45 -4.44 -20.76
CA ASP A 431 -17.02 -3.31 -19.93
C ASP A 431 -17.98 -3.05 -18.74
N LEU A 432 -19.28 -3.31 -18.91
CA LEU A 432 -20.29 -3.14 -17.85
C LEU A 432 -20.11 -4.22 -16.78
N GLN A 433 -19.81 -5.45 -17.17
CA GLN A 433 -19.49 -6.53 -16.21
C GLN A 433 -18.17 -6.27 -15.47
N LEU A 434 -17.12 -5.81 -16.16
CA LEU A 434 -15.85 -5.46 -15.51
C LEU A 434 -16.03 -4.33 -14.49
N ALA A 435 -16.77 -3.28 -14.85
CA ALA A 435 -17.03 -2.13 -13.98
C ALA A 435 -17.91 -2.52 -12.78
N SER A 436 -19.02 -3.22 -13.02
CA SER A 436 -19.93 -3.67 -11.94
C SER A 436 -19.27 -4.65 -10.97
N ALA A 437 -18.38 -5.53 -11.48
CA ALA A 437 -17.58 -6.42 -10.65
C ALA A 437 -16.37 -5.74 -10.01
N ARG A 438 -16.13 -4.44 -10.29
CA ARG A 438 -15.02 -3.64 -9.76
C ARG A 438 -13.66 -4.30 -9.98
N ILE A 439 -13.45 -4.85 -11.16
CA ILE A 439 -12.17 -5.47 -11.51
C ILE A 439 -11.13 -4.36 -11.68
N HIS A 440 -10.02 -4.45 -10.95
CA HIS A 440 -8.92 -3.50 -11.03
C HIS A 440 -7.93 -3.89 -12.15
N PRO A 441 -7.33 -2.97 -12.94
CA PRO A 441 -6.36 -3.30 -13.99
C PRO A 441 -5.19 -4.16 -13.50
N LEU A 442 -4.59 -3.84 -12.35
CA LEU A 442 -3.59 -4.70 -11.68
C LEU A 442 -4.05 -6.15 -11.47
N THR A 443 -5.34 -6.39 -11.22
CA THR A 443 -5.88 -7.76 -11.06
C THR A 443 -5.78 -8.53 -12.38
N LEU A 444 -6.08 -7.87 -13.51
CA LEU A 444 -5.96 -8.46 -14.84
C LEU A 444 -4.50 -8.70 -15.20
N LEU A 445 -3.61 -7.74 -14.90
CA LEU A 445 -2.17 -7.88 -15.13
C LEU A 445 -1.57 -9.05 -14.33
N ILE A 446 -1.92 -9.18 -13.04
CA ILE A 446 -1.51 -10.33 -12.21
C ILE A 446 -2.05 -11.64 -12.79
N ALA A 447 -3.32 -11.66 -13.20
CA ALA A 447 -3.96 -12.84 -13.74
C ALA A 447 -3.33 -13.28 -15.07
N MET A 448 -3.04 -12.33 -15.96
CA MET A 448 -2.34 -12.57 -17.22
C MET A 448 -0.96 -13.18 -16.99
N LYS A 449 -0.11 -12.53 -16.17
CA LYS A 449 1.23 -13.06 -15.83
C LYS A 449 1.15 -14.46 -15.23
N HIS A 450 0.20 -14.70 -14.33
CA HIS A 450 0.03 -16.02 -13.71
C HIS A 450 -0.49 -17.07 -14.69
N TYR A 451 -1.44 -16.72 -15.57
CA TYR A 451 -2.01 -17.65 -16.54
C TYR A 451 -0.99 -18.07 -17.60
N GLU A 452 -0.20 -17.12 -18.11
CA GLU A 452 0.88 -17.34 -19.08
C GLU A 452 2.01 -18.23 -18.54
N GLN A 453 2.21 -18.30 -17.21
CA GLN A 453 3.21 -19.19 -16.61
C GLN A 453 2.89 -20.67 -16.76
N GLY A 454 1.64 -21.05 -17.07
CA GLY A 454 1.25 -22.45 -17.30
C GLY A 454 1.30 -23.37 -16.07
N ALA A 455 1.60 -22.83 -14.88
CA ALA A 455 1.63 -23.64 -13.67
C ALA A 455 1.43 -22.78 -12.40
N GLN A 456 0.83 -23.40 -11.38
CA GLN A 456 0.86 -22.81 -10.03
C GLN A 456 2.30 -22.76 -9.51
N ARG A 457 2.60 -21.78 -8.66
CA ARG A 457 3.93 -21.60 -8.04
C ARG A 457 4.45 -22.84 -7.32
N ASN A 458 3.55 -23.62 -6.71
CA ASN A 458 3.88 -24.87 -6.01
C ASN A 458 3.92 -26.10 -6.95
N LYS A 459 3.75 -25.90 -8.26
CA LYS A 459 3.69 -26.92 -9.33
C LYS A 459 2.69 -28.07 -9.11
N LYS A 460 1.72 -27.90 -8.21
CA LYS A 460 0.65 -28.90 -7.97
C LYS A 460 -0.34 -29.03 -9.13
N ILE A 461 -0.50 -27.95 -9.89
CA ILE A 461 -1.38 -27.88 -11.05
C ILE A 461 -0.60 -27.17 -12.15
N SER A 462 -0.58 -27.77 -13.34
CA SER A 462 -0.07 -27.22 -14.59
C SER A 462 -1.16 -27.22 -15.64
N TRP A 463 -1.08 -26.29 -16.59
CA TRP A 463 -1.98 -26.16 -17.72
C TRP A 463 -1.21 -25.60 -18.92
N ASP A 464 -1.75 -25.83 -20.11
CA ASP A 464 -1.26 -25.17 -21.32
C ASP A 464 -2.03 -23.86 -21.53
N PRO A 465 -1.40 -22.68 -21.49
CA PRO A 465 -2.11 -21.41 -21.60
C PRO A 465 -2.86 -21.27 -22.93
N ASN A 466 -4.18 -21.05 -22.87
CA ASN A 466 -4.98 -20.85 -24.09
C ASN A 466 -4.76 -19.43 -24.67
N PRO A 467 -4.33 -19.29 -25.94
CA PRO A 467 -4.09 -17.99 -26.57
C PRO A 467 -5.29 -17.03 -26.55
N ARG A 468 -6.52 -17.55 -26.72
CA ARG A 468 -7.75 -16.72 -26.71
C ARG A 468 -7.98 -16.07 -25.35
N ILE A 469 -7.66 -16.78 -24.27
CA ILE A 469 -7.80 -16.24 -22.91
C ILE A 469 -6.74 -15.20 -22.61
N ILE A 470 -5.51 -15.43 -23.08
CA ILE A 470 -4.42 -14.45 -22.97
C ILE A 470 -4.83 -13.15 -23.70
N GLU A 471 -5.33 -13.26 -24.92
CA GLU A 471 -5.82 -12.12 -25.70
C GLU A 471 -7.00 -11.41 -25.03
N ALA A 472 -7.97 -12.17 -24.51
CA ALA A 472 -9.10 -11.59 -23.77
C ALA A 472 -8.66 -10.84 -22.50
N LEU A 473 -7.68 -11.36 -21.74
CA LEU A 473 -7.12 -10.68 -20.58
C LEU A 473 -6.36 -9.40 -20.96
N LYS A 474 -5.62 -9.41 -22.08
CA LYS A 474 -4.93 -8.24 -22.63
C LYS A 474 -5.92 -7.14 -23.02
N ASN A 475 -6.95 -7.49 -23.78
CA ASN A 475 -8.00 -6.56 -24.19
C ASN A 475 -8.77 -6.00 -23.00
N ALA A 476 -9.13 -6.85 -22.03
CA ALA A 476 -9.75 -6.42 -20.79
C ALA A 476 -8.86 -5.44 -20.00
N PHE A 477 -7.54 -5.66 -19.96
CA PHE A 477 -6.61 -4.76 -19.30
C PHE A 477 -6.61 -3.37 -19.95
N ILE A 478 -6.44 -3.29 -21.27
CA ILE A 478 -6.42 -2.01 -22.03
C ILE A 478 -7.74 -1.24 -21.86
N ARG A 479 -8.88 -1.93 -21.97
CA ARG A 479 -10.21 -1.30 -21.81
C ARG A 479 -10.42 -0.76 -20.40
N ASN A 480 -9.92 -1.48 -19.39
CA ASN A 480 -10.06 -1.10 -17.99
C ASN A 480 -9.10 0.02 -17.57
N THR A 481 -8.03 0.29 -18.34
CA THR A 481 -7.13 1.42 -18.04
C THR A 481 -7.73 2.80 -18.34
N LYS A 482 -8.99 2.93 -18.79
CA LYS A 482 -9.69 4.22 -19.09
C LYS A 482 -8.96 5.17 -20.06
N VAL A 483 -7.86 4.75 -20.66
CA VAL A 483 -7.17 5.44 -21.76
C VAL A 483 -8.05 5.28 -23.01
N THR A 484 -9.06 6.14 -23.14
CA THR A 484 -10.20 5.89 -24.03
C THR A 484 -10.26 6.82 -25.24
N GLN A 485 -9.51 7.94 -25.23
CA GLN A 485 -9.45 8.84 -26.38
C GLN A 485 -8.02 9.28 -26.66
N PRO A 486 -7.52 9.08 -27.89
CA PRO A 486 -6.22 9.61 -28.29
C PRO A 486 -6.28 11.15 -28.31
N GLN A 487 -5.42 11.78 -27.53
CA GLN A 487 -5.25 13.23 -27.46
C GLN A 487 -4.30 13.76 -28.53
N GLY A 488 -3.59 12.86 -29.22
CA GLY A 488 -2.62 13.22 -30.26
C GLY A 488 -1.41 13.96 -29.69
N ARG A 489 -1.14 13.76 -28.39
CA ARG A 489 -0.04 14.42 -27.67
C ARG A 489 1.20 13.56 -27.75
N LYS A 490 2.36 14.22 -27.71
CA LYS A 490 3.66 13.53 -27.71
C LYS A 490 4.16 13.35 -26.29
N TYR A 491 4.27 12.10 -25.85
CA TYR A 491 4.66 11.73 -24.50
C TYR A 491 6.11 11.27 -24.43
N LEU A 492 6.83 11.72 -23.40
CA LEU A 492 8.06 11.08 -22.94
C LEU A 492 7.75 10.24 -21.70
N MET A 493 7.92 8.93 -21.78
CA MET A 493 7.81 8.02 -20.64
C MET A 493 9.19 7.58 -20.19
N ALA A 494 9.66 8.15 -19.09
CA ALA A 494 10.95 7.83 -18.51
C ALA A 494 10.80 6.83 -17.35
N ILE A 495 11.40 5.66 -17.48
CA ILE A 495 11.36 4.61 -16.46
C ILE A 495 12.72 4.55 -15.75
N SER A 496 12.73 4.75 -14.44
CA SER A 496 13.96 4.56 -13.66
C SER A 496 14.36 3.09 -13.65
N VAL A 497 15.67 2.82 -13.71
CA VAL A 497 16.25 1.48 -13.64
C VAL A 497 17.02 1.35 -12.33
N GLY A 498 16.60 0.41 -11.49
CA GLY A 498 17.24 0.15 -10.20
C GLY A 498 16.65 -1.06 -9.49
N GLU A 499 17.32 -1.52 -8.43
CA GLU A 499 16.90 -2.71 -7.66
C GLU A 499 15.47 -2.59 -7.10
N ASN A 500 15.06 -1.37 -6.74
CA ASN A 500 13.71 -1.13 -6.22
C ASN A 500 12.62 -1.24 -7.29
N MET A 501 12.95 -0.96 -8.55
CA MET A 501 12.03 -1.18 -9.67
C MET A 501 11.81 -2.68 -9.93
N GLN A 502 12.72 -3.55 -9.47
CA GLN A 502 12.55 -5.00 -9.49
C GLN A 502 11.76 -5.54 -8.27
N LYS A 503 11.41 -4.70 -7.30
CA LYS A 503 10.64 -5.13 -6.13
C LYS A 503 9.16 -5.32 -6.48
N PRO A 504 8.49 -6.35 -5.95
CA PRO A 504 7.06 -6.52 -6.14
C PRO A 504 6.23 -5.40 -5.49
N ILE A 505 5.23 -4.91 -6.21
CA ILE A 505 4.31 -3.87 -5.73
C ILE A 505 3.05 -4.48 -5.14
N CYS A 506 2.42 -3.75 -4.22
CA CYS A 506 1.11 -4.10 -3.64
C CYS A 506 1.04 -5.54 -3.09
N GLY A 507 2.16 -6.15 -2.66
CA GLY A 507 2.23 -7.57 -2.25
C GLY A 507 1.72 -8.54 -3.33
N SER A 508 2.06 -8.26 -4.59
CA SER A 508 1.77 -9.07 -5.77
C SER A 508 3.06 -9.76 -6.27
N THR A 509 2.99 -10.42 -7.43
CA THR A 509 4.15 -10.92 -8.17
C THR A 509 4.61 -9.95 -9.26
N ILE A 510 3.90 -8.83 -9.43
CA ILE A 510 4.22 -7.79 -10.40
C ILE A 510 5.23 -6.84 -9.77
N THR A 511 6.35 -6.60 -10.44
CA THR A 511 7.36 -5.64 -9.99
C THR A 511 6.99 -4.21 -10.39
N ALA A 512 7.60 -3.21 -9.76
CA ALA A 512 7.40 -1.81 -10.13
C ALA A 512 7.77 -1.51 -11.61
N GLY A 513 8.81 -2.16 -12.14
CA GLY A 513 9.18 -2.07 -13.55
C GLY A 513 8.19 -2.75 -14.49
N GLU A 514 7.65 -3.92 -14.13
CA GLU A 514 6.58 -4.59 -14.91
C GLU A 514 5.28 -3.77 -14.90
N ALA A 515 5.01 -3.12 -13.78
CA ALA A 515 3.91 -2.20 -13.63
C ALA A 515 4.11 -0.98 -14.56
N ALA A 516 5.27 -0.31 -14.51
CA ALA A 516 5.60 0.79 -15.43
C ALA A 516 5.50 0.35 -16.91
N ALA A 517 5.98 -0.85 -17.23
CA ALA A 517 5.87 -1.45 -18.57
C ALA A 517 4.41 -1.57 -19.02
N ALA A 518 3.50 -1.97 -18.13
CA ALA A 518 2.09 -2.10 -18.49
C ALA A 518 1.39 -0.74 -18.67
N MET A 519 1.84 0.31 -17.96
CA MET A 519 1.38 1.69 -18.22
C MET A 519 1.85 2.18 -19.60
N VAL A 520 3.11 1.94 -19.95
CA VAL A 520 3.64 2.19 -21.31
C VAL A 520 2.81 1.43 -22.34
N TYR A 521 2.61 0.12 -22.11
CA TYR A 521 1.83 -0.74 -23.01
C TYR A 521 0.42 -0.23 -23.23
N SER A 522 -0.25 0.31 -22.20
CA SER A 522 -1.59 0.89 -22.36
C SER A 522 -1.59 2.21 -23.14
N THR A 523 -0.59 3.08 -22.91
CA THR A 523 -0.59 4.43 -23.48
C THR A 523 -0.11 4.46 -24.93
N ILE A 524 0.84 3.58 -25.31
CA ILE A 524 1.34 3.49 -26.69
C ILE A 524 0.30 3.00 -27.70
N GLN A 525 -0.79 2.37 -27.22
CA GLN A 525 -1.90 1.96 -28.09
C GLN A 525 -2.64 3.18 -28.66
N THR A 526 -2.68 4.29 -27.91
CA THR A 526 -3.47 5.48 -28.26
C THR A 526 -2.60 6.67 -28.65
N GLU A 527 -1.46 6.88 -27.98
CA GLU A 527 -0.63 8.10 -28.11
C GLU A 527 0.69 7.87 -28.85
N ASP A 528 1.37 8.97 -29.21
CA ASP A 528 2.78 8.96 -29.62
C ASP A 528 3.66 8.99 -28.37
N VAL A 529 4.36 7.88 -28.10
CA VAL A 529 5.10 7.67 -26.86
C VAL A 529 6.55 7.33 -27.17
N GLU A 530 7.47 8.13 -26.66
CA GLU A 530 8.89 7.79 -26.62
C GLU A 530 9.29 7.32 -25.23
N VAL A 531 9.91 6.15 -25.13
CA VAL A 531 10.28 5.54 -23.85
C VAL A 531 11.79 5.57 -23.67
N ILE A 532 12.21 6.11 -22.53
CA ILE A 532 13.61 6.09 -22.11
C ILE A 532 13.76 5.33 -20.79
N LEU A 533 14.89 4.66 -20.63
CA LEU A 533 15.33 4.07 -19.37
C LEU A 533 16.46 4.94 -18.83
N PHE A 534 16.42 5.26 -17.54
CA PHE A 534 17.43 6.14 -16.94
C PHE A 534 17.84 5.70 -15.54
N THR A 535 19.02 6.14 -15.11
CA THR A 535 19.62 5.86 -13.80
C THR A 535 19.93 7.19 -13.06
N ASN A 536 21.18 7.38 -12.63
CA ASN A 536 21.71 8.63 -12.08
C ASN A 536 22.70 9.35 -13.00
N LYS A 537 22.98 8.80 -14.19
CA LYS A 537 23.82 9.45 -15.20
C LYS A 537 23.09 9.57 -16.53
N ILE A 538 23.30 10.70 -17.21
CA ILE A 538 22.72 10.95 -18.53
C ILE A 538 23.31 10.03 -19.61
N GLU A 539 24.60 9.69 -19.51
CA GLU A 539 25.29 8.78 -20.43
C GLU A 539 24.71 7.35 -20.41
N GLU A 540 24.03 6.98 -19.33
CA GLU A 540 23.37 5.68 -19.16
C GLU A 540 21.90 5.73 -19.60
N ALA A 541 21.37 6.90 -19.98
CA ALA A 541 19.99 7.03 -20.45
C ALA A 541 19.86 6.50 -21.88
N VAL A 542 18.98 5.52 -22.07
CA VAL A 542 18.82 4.83 -23.37
C VAL A 542 17.37 4.76 -23.80
N THR A 543 17.14 4.88 -25.10
CA THR A 543 15.81 4.69 -25.70
C THR A 543 15.48 3.20 -25.75
N ALA A 544 14.32 2.81 -25.22
CA ALA A 544 13.89 1.41 -25.17
C ALA A 544 13.33 0.88 -26.51
N ASN A 545 13.10 1.76 -27.50
CA ASN A 545 12.55 1.45 -28.83
C ASN A 545 11.36 0.48 -28.79
N ILE A 546 10.25 0.94 -28.21
CA ILE A 546 9.01 0.17 -28.07
C ILE A 546 8.05 0.60 -29.17
N ASN A 547 7.49 -0.35 -29.90
CA ASN A 547 6.57 -0.09 -31.01
C ASN A 547 5.12 -0.40 -30.62
N ARG A 548 4.17 0.28 -31.29
CA ARG A 548 2.75 -0.05 -31.17
C ARG A 548 2.49 -1.49 -31.62
N GLY A 549 1.67 -2.23 -30.86
CA GLY A 549 1.36 -3.64 -31.11
C GLY A 549 2.39 -4.64 -30.57
N GLU A 550 3.49 -4.17 -29.96
CA GLU A 550 4.44 -5.05 -29.29
C GLU A 550 3.84 -5.72 -28.05
N ASP A 551 4.16 -7.00 -27.82
CA ASP A 551 3.67 -7.76 -26.67
C ASP A 551 4.24 -7.24 -25.35
N LEU A 552 3.42 -7.24 -24.29
CA LEU A 552 3.85 -6.75 -22.97
C LEU A 552 5.08 -7.48 -22.44
N GLN A 553 5.22 -8.80 -22.67
CA GLN A 553 6.41 -9.54 -22.21
C GLN A 553 7.67 -9.08 -22.94
N SER A 554 7.55 -8.74 -24.23
CA SER A 554 8.67 -8.19 -25.01
C SER A 554 9.09 -6.81 -24.49
N ILE A 555 8.11 -5.95 -24.15
CA ILE A 555 8.36 -4.65 -23.52
C ILE A 555 9.06 -4.83 -22.17
N VAL A 556 8.55 -5.72 -21.32
CA VAL A 556 9.14 -6.05 -20.02
C VAL A 556 10.57 -6.56 -20.19
N LYS A 557 10.83 -7.44 -21.17
CA LYS A 557 12.17 -7.93 -21.49
C LYS A 557 13.10 -6.79 -21.89
N LYS A 558 12.68 -5.87 -22.78
CA LYS A 558 13.50 -4.71 -23.18
C LYS A 558 13.86 -3.82 -21.98
N ILE A 559 12.90 -3.57 -21.09
CA ILE A 559 13.11 -2.79 -19.86
C ILE A 559 14.15 -3.45 -18.94
N TYR A 560 14.21 -4.78 -18.87
CA TYR A 560 15.14 -5.51 -18.01
C TYR A 560 16.44 -5.98 -18.68
N GLN A 561 16.48 -6.06 -20.01
CA GLN A 561 17.68 -6.40 -20.78
C GLN A 561 18.73 -5.29 -20.69
N ILE A 562 18.26 -4.05 -20.58
CA ILE A 562 19.10 -2.89 -20.33
C ILE A 562 19.40 -2.87 -18.83
N GLN A 563 20.40 -3.66 -18.43
CA GLN A 563 21.05 -3.50 -17.13
C GLN A 563 22.25 -2.59 -17.34
N PRO A 564 22.37 -1.48 -16.59
CA PRO A 564 23.56 -0.64 -16.70
C PRO A 564 24.78 -1.49 -16.32
N GLU A 565 25.74 -1.59 -17.25
CA GLU A 565 27.02 -2.21 -17.01
C GLU A 565 27.79 -1.37 -15.98
N THR A 566 27.58 -1.58 -14.68
CA THR A 566 28.60 -1.30 -13.66
C THR A 566 28.13 -1.68 -12.26
N LYS A 567 29.02 -2.38 -11.56
CA LYS A 567 29.00 -2.59 -10.11
C LYS A 567 29.18 -1.25 -9.38
N SER A 568 28.10 -0.54 -9.03
CA SER A 568 28.17 0.56 -8.03
C SER A 568 26.78 1.06 -7.62
N ASN A 569 26.37 0.80 -6.38
CA ASN A 569 25.47 1.64 -5.56
C ASN A 569 24.34 2.43 -6.28
N TYR A 570 23.46 1.77 -7.05
CA TYR A 570 22.26 2.37 -7.67
C TYR A 570 21.13 2.67 -6.65
N THR A 571 21.47 3.30 -5.53
CA THR A 571 20.51 3.61 -4.46
C THR A 571 19.86 4.98 -4.60
N LYS A 572 20.20 5.74 -5.64
CA LYS A 572 19.86 7.16 -5.77
C LYS A 572 19.59 7.48 -7.25
N GLN A 573 18.34 7.81 -7.59
CA GLN A 573 17.91 8.18 -8.95
C GLN A 573 17.94 9.70 -9.13
N ASP A 574 18.36 10.20 -10.30
CA ASP A 574 18.34 11.63 -10.64
C ASP A 574 17.20 11.91 -11.65
N LEU A 575 16.10 12.48 -11.15
CA LEU A 575 14.93 12.78 -11.98
C LEU A 575 15.13 13.99 -12.92
N SER A 576 16.30 14.64 -12.92
CA SER A 576 16.63 15.67 -13.91
C SER A 576 17.03 15.10 -15.28
N ILE A 577 17.42 13.83 -15.33
CA ILE A 577 17.96 13.19 -16.55
C ILE A 577 16.98 13.21 -17.72
N PRO A 578 15.69 12.88 -17.56
CA PRO A 578 14.74 12.89 -18.68
C PRO A 578 14.69 14.24 -19.40
N PHE A 579 14.78 15.34 -18.66
CA PHE A 579 14.75 16.69 -19.22
C PHE A 579 16.03 17.04 -19.97
N LYS A 580 17.19 16.68 -19.40
CA LYS A 580 18.48 16.90 -20.03
C LYS A 580 18.62 16.09 -21.33
N TRP A 581 18.21 14.82 -21.28
CA TRP A 581 18.19 13.95 -22.45
C TRP A 581 17.30 14.51 -23.57
N ALA A 582 16.11 15.02 -23.21
CA ALA A 582 15.22 15.65 -24.17
C ALA A 582 15.80 16.96 -24.75
N ALA A 583 16.50 17.76 -23.93
CA ALA A 583 17.18 18.98 -24.36
C ALA A 583 18.34 18.69 -25.33
N GLU A 584 19.21 17.72 -25.01
CA GLU A 584 20.34 17.31 -25.86
C GLU A 584 19.86 16.78 -27.21
N GLY A 585 18.82 15.95 -27.20
CA GLY A 585 18.19 15.44 -28.42
C GLY A 585 17.36 16.48 -29.19
N ARG A 586 17.19 17.70 -28.65
CA ARG A 586 16.30 18.76 -29.17
C ARG A 586 14.88 18.25 -29.45
N LYS A 587 14.36 17.39 -28.58
CA LYS A 587 13.04 16.78 -28.70
C LYS A 587 12.01 17.54 -27.87
N LYS A 588 10.86 17.85 -28.48
CA LYS A 588 9.72 18.50 -27.80
C LYS A 588 8.69 17.44 -27.42
N PHE A 589 8.18 17.54 -26.20
CA PHE A 589 7.12 16.69 -25.66
C PHE A 589 6.05 17.56 -25.02
N ASP A 590 4.79 17.19 -25.19
CA ASP A 590 3.65 17.83 -24.52
C ASP A 590 3.56 17.40 -23.05
N ALA A 591 3.84 16.11 -22.80
CA ALA A 591 3.78 15.51 -21.48
C ALA A 591 5.02 14.64 -21.19
N ILE A 592 5.58 14.79 -20.00
CA ILE A 592 6.71 14.00 -19.51
C ILE A 592 6.25 13.23 -18.27
N MET A 593 6.30 11.90 -18.35
CA MET A 593 5.89 10.99 -17.29
C MET A 593 7.12 10.23 -16.77
N VAL A 594 7.38 10.32 -15.47
CA VAL A 594 8.53 9.67 -14.82
C VAL A 594 8.06 8.59 -13.85
N PHE A 595 8.43 7.33 -14.12
CA PHE A 595 8.12 6.18 -13.27
C PHE A 595 9.29 5.87 -12.34
N THR A 596 9.07 6.01 -11.03
CA THR A 596 10.14 5.86 -10.02
C THR A 596 9.67 5.21 -8.73
N ASP A 597 10.60 4.58 -8.02
CA ASP A 597 10.48 3.93 -6.72
C ASP A 597 10.56 4.92 -5.53
N SER A 598 10.38 6.21 -5.77
CA SER A 598 10.37 7.33 -4.79
C SER A 598 11.68 7.63 -4.06
N ILE A 599 12.77 6.89 -4.30
CA ILE A 599 14.09 7.22 -3.73
C ILE A 599 14.84 8.18 -4.64
N THR A 600 14.54 9.48 -4.50
CA THR A 600 15.27 10.53 -5.22
C THR A 600 16.51 10.96 -4.47
N SER A 601 17.60 11.11 -5.21
CA SER A 601 18.64 12.06 -4.82
C SER A 601 18.51 13.27 -5.71
N CYS A 602 18.52 14.48 -5.15
CA CYS A 602 18.88 15.63 -5.95
C CYS A 602 20.28 15.36 -6.51
N GLY A 603 20.44 15.31 -7.83
CA GLY A 603 21.74 15.51 -8.45
C GLY A 603 22.24 16.93 -8.18
N PHE A 604 23.11 17.45 -9.04
CA PHE A 604 23.57 18.84 -8.93
C PHE A 604 22.45 19.88 -9.13
N ILE A 605 21.33 19.50 -9.76
CA ILE A 605 20.20 20.38 -10.09
C ILE A 605 18.91 19.71 -9.63
N HIS A 606 18.00 20.49 -9.03
CA HIS A 606 16.68 20.01 -8.62
C HIS A 606 15.81 19.69 -9.86
N PRO A 607 15.00 18.61 -9.88
CA PRO A 607 14.18 18.23 -11.04
C PRO A 607 13.28 19.36 -11.57
N ALA A 608 12.67 20.14 -10.66
CA ALA A 608 11.85 21.29 -11.04
C ALA A 608 12.65 22.39 -11.80
N GLU A 609 13.91 22.60 -11.44
CA GLU A 609 14.78 23.57 -12.10
C GLU A 609 15.25 23.05 -13.47
N ALA A 610 15.58 21.75 -13.57
CA ALA A 610 15.92 21.11 -14.85
C ALA A 610 14.74 21.14 -15.85
N LEU A 611 13.52 20.92 -15.36
CA LEU A 611 12.29 21.05 -16.16
C LEU A 611 12.09 22.48 -16.65
N LYS A 612 12.31 23.48 -15.80
CA LYS A 612 12.25 24.90 -16.17
C LYS A 612 13.29 25.25 -17.23
N GLN A 613 14.51 24.77 -17.09
CA GLN A 613 15.57 24.98 -18.09
C GLN A 613 15.22 24.34 -19.43
N TYR A 614 14.74 23.09 -19.43
CA TYR A 614 14.31 22.40 -20.65
C TYR A 614 13.17 23.14 -21.38
N THR A 615 12.13 23.54 -20.64
CA THR A 615 10.95 24.21 -21.22
C THR A 615 11.29 25.59 -21.79
N GLN A 616 12.16 26.35 -21.13
CA GLN A 616 12.70 27.61 -21.64
C GLN A 616 13.58 27.41 -22.87
N TYR A 617 14.53 26.46 -22.82
CA TYR A 617 15.45 26.17 -23.91
C TYR A 617 14.73 25.68 -25.17
N MET A 618 13.69 24.86 -25.02
CA MET A 618 12.92 24.30 -26.13
C MET A 618 11.74 25.18 -26.57
N ALA A 619 11.51 26.31 -25.90
CA ALA A 619 10.35 27.18 -26.09
C ALA A 619 9.03 26.40 -26.08
N ILE A 620 8.78 25.65 -24.99
CA ILE A 620 7.55 24.88 -24.76
C ILE A 620 6.69 25.67 -23.77
N PRO A 621 5.67 26.41 -24.24
CA PRO A 621 4.88 27.29 -23.37
C PRO A 621 3.91 26.54 -22.47
N ASP A 622 3.48 25.34 -22.87
CA ASP A 622 2.53 24.53 -22.14
C ASP A 622 3.04 23.09 -22.07
N TYR A 623 3.56 22.72 -20.90
CA TYR A 623 4.08 21.40 -20.61
C TYR A 623 3.32 20.78 -19.44
N ARG A 624 3.33 19.44 -19.41
CA ARG A 624 2.77 18.66 -18.31
C ARG A 624 3.80 17.69 -17.79
N PHE A 625 4.11 17.78 -16.50
CA PHE A 625 5.03 16.88 -15.84
C PHE A 625 4.30 16.02 -14.83
N VAL A 626 4.43 14.71 -14.98
CA VAL A 626 3.80 13.73 -14.12
C VAL A 626 4.87 12.83 -13.53
N VAL A 627 4.86 12.67 -12.21
CA VAL A 627 5.69 11.67 -11.55
C VAL A 627 4.80 10.60 -10.97
N VAL A 628 5.08 9.36 -11.38
CA VAL A 628 4.35 8.15 -11.00
C VAL A 628 5.15 7.38 -9.97
N ALA A 629 4.74 7.48 -8.72
CA ALA A 629 5.37 6.80 -7.59
C ALA A 629 4.94 5.33 -7.56
N MET A 630 5.87 4.41 -7.81
CA MET A 630 5.60 2.97 -7.87
C MET A 630 5.65 2.28 -6.49
N THR A 631 6.08 2.99 -5.45
CA THR A 631 6.19 2.53 -4.06
C THR A 631 5.71 3.63 -3.11
N SER A 632 5.30 3.25 -1.89
CA SER A 632 4.76 4.17 -0.87
C SER A 632 5.83 4.81 0.03
N ASP A 633 7.09 4.79 -0.41
CA ASP A 633 8.17 5.48 0.29
C ASP A 633 8.09 7.00 0.01
N LYS A 634 8.81 7.80 0.82
CA LYS A 634 8.67 9.27 0.93
C LYS A 634 8.50 9.96 -0.44
N TYR A 635 7.47 10.79 -0.56
CA TYR A 635 7.13 11.36 -1.84
C TYR A 635 6.77 12.87 -1.79
N SER A 636 7.46 13.63 -2.63
CA SER A 636 7.01 14.81 -3.40
C SER A 636 8.23 15.31 -4.17
N VAL A 637 8.18 15.24 -5.50
CA VAL A 637 9.25 15.74 -6.39
C VAL A 637 8.75 16.87 -7.28
N ALA A 638 7.44 16.88 -7.59
CA ALA A 638 6.81 18.05 -8.16
C ALA A 638 6.87 19.23 -7.20
N ALA A 639 7.19 20.41 -7.72
CA ALA A 639 7.00 21.65 -6.97
C ALA A 639 5.50 21.78 -6.62
N PRO A 640 5.12 21.88 -5.33
CA PRO A 640 3.72 21.89 -4.89
C PRO A 640 2.89 23.04 -5.51
N ASP A 641 3.55 24.14 -5.87
CA ASP A 641 2.91 25.38 -6.29
C ASP A 641 2.71 25.47 -7.82
N SER A 642 3.13 24.44 -8.58
CA SER A 642 3.07 24.45 -10.05
C SER A 642 1.84 23.72 -10.59
N VAL A 643 0.96 24.45 -11.28
CA VAL A 643 -0.19 23.89 -12.02
C VAL A 643 0.22 22.98 -13.20
N HIS A 644 1.51 22.93 -13.53
CA HIS A 644 2.08 22.11 -14.61
C HIS A 644 2.66 20.79 -14.11
N ASN A 645 2.65 20.53 -12.81
CA ASN A 645 3.18 19.30 -12.23
C ASN A 645 2.08 18.49 -11.54
N LEU A 646 2.14 17.17 -11.67
CA LEU A 646 1.23 16.22 -11.02
C LEU A 646 2.01 15.06 -10.42
N ASP A 647 1.63 14.76 -9.19
CA ASP A 647 2.22 13.74 -8.35
C ASP A 647 1.18 12.63 -8.13
N VAL A 648 1.40 11.44 -8.68
CA VAL A 648 0.42 10.34 -8.65
C VAL A 648 1.02 9.04 -8.11
N VAL A 649 0.19 8.29 -7.39
CA VAL A 649 0.52 6.92 -7.00
C VAL A 649 0.29 5.98 -8.18
N GLY A 650 1.26 5.12 -8.44
CA GLY A 650 1.21 4.12 -9.49
C GLY A 650 0.12 3.08 -9.26
N PHE A 651 -0.53 2.65 -10.34
CA PHE A 651 -1.57 1.61 -10.34
C PHE A 651 -2.81 1.88 -9.47
N ASP A 652 -3.22 3.14 -9.24
CA ASP A 652 -4.63 3.44 -8.95
C ASP A 652 -5.44 3.33 -10.25
N THR A 653 -6.62 2.71 -10.20
CA THR A 653 -7.58 2.61 -11.32
C THR A 653 -7.89 3.93 -12.01
N LEU A 654 -7.79 5.05 -11.28
CA LEU A 654 -8.07 6.38 -11.80
C LEU A 654 -6.81 7.09 -12.30
N THR A 655 -5.60 6.64 -11.93
CA THR A 655 -4.35 7.31 -12.29
C THR A 655 -4.20 7.52 -13.80
N PRO A 656 -4.43 6.53 -14.69
CA PRO A 656 -4.35 6.79 -16.12
C PRO A 656 -5.35 7.86 -16.57
N GLY A 657 -6.61 7.82 -16.10
CA GLY A 657 -7.63 8.82 -16.45
C GLY A 657 -7.29 10.22 -15.93
N LEU A 658 -6.80 10.32 -14.68
CA LEU A 658 -6.36 11.59 -14.08
C LEU A 658 -5.16 12.19 -14.82
N ILE A 659 -4.22 11.36 -15.24
CA ILE A 659 -3.07 11.79 -16.05
C ILE A 659 -3.57 12.35 -17.38
N MET A 660 -4.48 11.63 -18.06
CA MET A 660 -5.03 12.08 -19.35
C MET A 660 -5.80 13.40 -19.20
N GLU A 661 -6.67 13.53 -18.19
CA GLU A 661 -7.41 14.77 -17.91
C GLU A 661 -6.46 15.94 -17.58
N PHE A 662 -5.42 15.69 -16.80
CA PHE A 662 -4.38 16.67 -16.49
C PHE A 662 -3.64 17.14 -17.74
N VAL A 663 -3.37 16.22 -18.68
CA VAL A 663 -2.74 16.55 -19.96
C VAL A 663 -3.69 17.31 -20.88
N GLU A 664 -4.99 16.99 -20.87
CA GLU A 664 -6.06 17.61 -21.70
C GLU A 664 -6.41 19.04 -21.29
N ASN A 665 -6.46 19.33 -19.98
CA ASN A 665 -6.82 20.65 -19.42
C ASN A 665 -5.81 21.77 -19.74
N SER A 666 -4.88 21.52 -20.66
CA SER A 666 -4.09 22.51 -21.39
C SER A 666 -4.93 23.47 -22.23
N GLN A 667 -6.07 23.04 -22.80
CA GLN A 667 -6.83 23.85 -23.77
C GLN A 667 -8.11 24.52 -23.26
N GLN A 668 -8.71 24.08 -22.14
CA GLN A 668 -9.97 24.65 -21.65
C GLN A 668 -9.75 25.75 -20.59
N ARG A 669 -9.46 26.98 -21.04
CA ARG A 669 -9.56 28.20 -20.21
C ARG A 669 -10.71 29.12 -20.58
N HIS A 670 -11.71 28.64 -21.32
CA HIS A 670 -12.96 29.36 -21.49
C HIS A 670 -14.19 28.47 -21.24
N ILE A 671 -14.81 28.74 -20.07
CA ILE A 671 -16.22 28.51 -19.72
C ILE A 671 -16.64 27.04 -19.54
N VAL A 672 -16.71 26.55 -18.29
CA VAL A 672 -17.91 25.92 -17.71
C VAL A 672 -17.88 26.09 -16.18
N ASN A 673 -18.85 26.85 -15.65
CA ASN A 673 -19.27 26.77 -14.26
C ASN A 673 -19.82 25.36 -14.01
N ASN A 674 -19.19 24.57 -13.14
CA ASN A 674 -19.82 23.52 -12.33
C ASN A 674 -18.82 23.01 -11.26
N ASP A 675 -19.01 23.48 -10.02
CA ASP A 675 -18.76 22.83 -8.72
C ASP A 675 -17.65 21.76 -8.58
N ILE A 676 -16.41 22.09 -8.96
CA ILE A 676 -15.22 21.51 -8.32
C ILE A 676 -14.29 22.64 -7.93
N THR A 677 -14.54 23.22 -6.76
CA THR A 677 -13.65 24.21 -6.16
C THR A 677 -12.41 23.50 -5.62
N LEU A 678 -11.35 23.41 -6.42
CA LEU A 678 -10.00 23.15 -5.93
C LEU A 678 -9.54 24.41 -5.19
N HIS A 679 -9.92 24.52 -3.93
CA HIS A 679 -9.28 25.48 -3.04
C HIS A 679 -7.85 25.02 -2.78
N ALA A 680 -6.90 25.82 -3.27
CA ALA A 680 -5.52 25.82 -2.85
C ALA A 680 -5.46 26.22 -1.37
N GLU A 681 -5.53 25.23 -0.47
CA GLU A 681 -5.13 25.36 0.93
C GLU A 681 -4.17 24.22 1.26
N GLU A 682 -3.09 24.58 1.94
CA GLU A 682 -1.92 23.76 2.26
C GLU A 682 -2.26 22.37 2.86
N ASP A 683 -1.48 21.38 2.42
CA ASP A 683 -1.20 20.11 3.12
C ASP A 683 -2.38 19.17 3.46
N LEU A 684 -2.88 18.40 2.48
CA LEU A 684 -3.57 17.13 2.75
C LEU A 684 -3.21 16.01 1.77
N PHE A 685 -1.96 15.54 1.82
CA PHE A 685 -1.58 14.27 1.20
C PHE A 685 -1.77 13.12 2.21
N ILE A 686 -2.88 12.39 2.09
CA ILE A 686 -3.11 11.14 2.84
C ILE A 686 -2.86 9.99 1.88
N ASP A 687 -1.69 9.36 2.00
CA ASP A 687 -1.37 8.15 1.23
C ASP A 687 -2.05 6.94 1.89
N ILE A 688 -3.04 6.37 1.21
CA ILE A 688 -3.82 5.19 1.62
C ILE A 688 -3.40 3.95 0.82
N HIS A 689 -2.60 4.10 -0.25
CA HIS A 689 -2.19 2.99 -1.12
C HIS A 689 -1.02 2.21 -0.52
#